data_AF-A0A9D6ZKI8-F1
#
_entry.id   AF-A0A9D6ZKI8-F1
#
_cell.length_a   1.000
_cell.length_b   1.000
_cell.length_c   1.000
_cell.angle_alpha   90.00
_cell.angle_beta   90.00
_cell.angle_gamma   90.00
#
_symmetry.space_group_name_H-M   'P 1'
#
loop_
_entity.id
_entity.type
_entity.pdbx_description
1 polymer ?
#
loop_
_entity_poly.entity_id
_entity_poly.type
_entity_poly.pdbx_seq_one_letter_code
_entity_poly.pdbx_strand_id
1 'polypeptide(L)'
;MRAIVIGAAVLAAACLGCSTEEGTSCASSERLCGTTCANVMTDARHCGRCNNACPAGQTCQSGACAGACPSGLTSCDGTCVDTRYNPTHCGTCGNACPSGGHCDAGVCRGSCPAGQTSCSGTCVDLRSSPEHCGECGADCEAGEACFEGACRTGCPVGFSECAGRCVDYQKDEENCGSCGNACDPGESCEAGLCGLRCPEGYDACGGVCVVLASDHGNCGSCGNACAAGEVCAGGDCTTGGCPSGLTDCGGSCVDTDNDPDNCGTCENSCPAGEACTAGSCGVLCPTGQEDCFGSCVTLDTDPLHCGSCGNDCRTDQTCQAGTCACPAPREDCGGACADTRIDPANCGSCGTTCTGSEACVDGGCTVSCPSGATPCSGYCVDTLSDRGNCGSCGNACGSGESCVDGSCSAGGGVAGDTCASPIDVTGGGRFSGTITGAGADYAGSCGGISGRDVVFRYTLTETTDVYLNTFNSSFDTLVYVRRDPCGGTGSDAACNDDARSTLRSEIELLDQPAGTYFIYLDAYSSYATGDYVLDVYFSAPSSLGGDACGEPAWLDVATATSAGGNTCPWYWIDARDDAVACGRGTAGLDFVYAFVVATAGTYTFDTCGGDTTWDSVLDLRRVCNDESTSTRVTCNDDSCGTQSSLTETLAPGVYYLWLDGYSESACGAYTINVAHP
;
A
#
# COMPACT_ATOMS: atom_id res chain seq x y z
N MET A 1 -96.14 -9.19 17.84
CA MET A 1 -96.81 -10.10 16.89
C MET A 1 -95.84 -10.32 15.72
N ARG A 2 -95.42 -11.58 15.50
CA ARG A 2 -94.84 -12.23 14.29
C ARG A 2 -93.86 -11.39 13.43
N ALA A 3 -92.55 -11.65 13.40
CA ALA A 3 -91.82 -12.81 12.87
C ALA A 3 -91.77 -12.89 11.33
N ILE A 4 -90.54 -13.10 10.83
CA ILE A 4 -90.10 -13.88 9.67
C ILE A 4 -89.43 -13.10 8.50
N VAL A 5 -88.18 -13.54 8.31
CA VAL A 5 -87.17 -13.41 7.26
C VAL A 5 -87.67 -13.82 5.85
N ILE A 6 -86.95 -13.35 4.82
CA ILE A 6 -86.68 -13.90 3.46
C ILE A 6 -86.78 -12.70 2.49
N GLY A 7 -85.76 -12.24 1.74
CA GLY A 7 -84.65 -12.94 1.09
C GLY A 7 -84.98 -13.09 -0.40
N ALA A 8 -84.64 -12.11 -1.25
CA ALA A 8 -84.39 -12.28 -2.70
C ALA A 8 -84.05 -10.94 -3.38
N ALA A 9 -82.90 -10.92 -4.05
CA ALA A 9 -82.44 -9.83 -4.91
C ALA A 9 -82.98 -10.01 -6.34
N VAL A 10 -83.36 -8.90 -6.99
CA VAL A 10 -83.34 -8.74 -8.46
C VAL A 10 -83.01 -7.28 -8.81
N LEU A 11 -82.05 -7.14 -9.73
CA LEU A 11 -81.51 -5.94 -10.36
C LEU A 11 -82.45 -5.34 -11.42
N ALA A 12 -82.33 -4.01 -11.62
CA ALA A 12 -82.26 -3.29 -12.90
C ALA A 12 -83.37 -2.25 -13.25
N ALA A 13 -82.83 -1.08 -13.63
CA ALA A 13 -83.32 -0.02 -14.53
C ALA A 13 -84.40 0.94 -14.01
N ALA A 14 -84.05 2.15 -13.55
CA ALA A 14 -83.64 3.36 -14.32
C ALA A 14 -84.85 4.05 -14.98
N CYS A 15 -85.04 5.37 -14.98
CA CYS A 15 -84.41 6.53 -14.34
C CYS A 15 -85.34 7.71 -14.75
N LEU A 16 -85.59 8.73 -13.91
CA LEU A 16 -86.07 10.04 -14.36
C LEU A 16 -85.94 11.05 -13.20
N GLY A 17 -84.85 11.80 -13.23
CA GLY A 17 -84.61 12.92 -12.31
C GLY A 17 -83.15 13.06 -11.89
N CYS A 18 -82.21 13.02 -12.84
CA CYS A 18 -80.81 13.40 -12.58
C CYS A 18 -80.63 14.88 -12.92
N SER A 19 -80.18 15.65 -11.94
CA SER A 19 -79.36 16.85 -12.12
C SER A 19 -78.31 16.86 -11.00
N THR A 20 -77.23 16.13 -11.27
CA THR A 20 -75.82 16.36 -10.92
C THR A 20 -75.49 17.41 -9.84
N GLU A 21 -75.02 16.94 -8.69
CA GLU A 21 -73.69 17.30 -8.18
C GLU A 21 -73.03 16.04 -7.63
N GLU A 22 -72.06 15.49 -8.36
CA GLU A 22 -71.14 14.48 -7.82
C GLU A 22 -70.29 15.15 -6.74
N GLY A 23 -70.73 15.05 -5.49
CA GLY A 23 -69.87 15.34 -4.35
C GLY A 23 -68.80 14.25 -4.28
N THR A 24 -67.56 14.60 -4.63
CA THR A 24 -66.39 13.71 -4.52
C THR A 24 -66.31 13.12 -3.11
N SER A 25 -66.67 11.85 -2.96
CA SER A 25 -66.56 11.13 -1.69
C SER A 25 -65.21 10.42 -1.62
N CYS A 26 -64.39 10.78 -0.64
CA CYS A 26 -63.10 10.13 -0.39
C CYS A 26 -63.28 8.78 0.32
N ALA A 27 -62.24 7.93 0.25
CA ALA A 27 -62.21 6.70 1.03
C ALA A 27 -62.31 7.01 2.54
N SER A 28 -62.77 6.04 3.34
CA SER A 28 -63.00 6.24 4.79
C SER A 28 -61.76 6.65 5.59
N SER A 29 -60.56 6.44 5.04
CA SER A 29 -59.26 6.83 5.61
C SER A 29 -58.72 8.17 5.09
N GLU A 30 -59.48 8.86 4.23
CA GLU A 30 -59.05 10.07 3.53
C GLU A 30 -60.04 11.22 3.75
N ARG A 31 -59.56 12.45 3.59
CA ARG A 31 -60.37 13.66 3.73
C ARG A 31 -60.38 14.45 2.43
N LEU A 32 -61.52 15.02 2.08
CA LEU A 32 -61.64 15.89 0.92
C LEU A 32 -60.97 17.24 1.23
N CYS A 33 -59.86 17.50 0.55
CA CYS A 33 -59.05 18.72 0.70
C CYS A 33 -59.16 19.56 -0.58
N GLY A 34 -60.24 20.33 -0.68
CA GLY A 34 -60.62 21.02 -1.92
C GLY A 34 -61.37 20.07 -2.85
N THR A 35 -60.84 19.82 -4.05
CA THR A 35 -61.39 18.85 -5.01
C THR A 35 -60.67 17.49 -4.98
N THR A 36 -59.64 17.33 -4.16
CA THR A 36 -58.79 16.14 -4.12
C THR A 36 -58.86 15.46 -2.76
N CYS A 37 -58.89 14.13 -2.75
CA CYS A 37 -58.81 13.33 -1.53
C CYS A 37 -57.35 13.22 -1.08
N ALA A 38 -57.10 13.48 0.21
CA ALA A 38 -55.77 13.34 0.81
C ALA A 38 -55.88 12.65 2.18
N ASN A 39 -54.93 11.76 2.48
CA ASN A 39 -54.81 11.15 3.78
C ASN A 39 -54.06 12.10 4.71
N VAL A 40 -54.78 12.79 5.60
CA VAL A 40 -54.18 13.78 6.50
C VAL A 40 -53.21 13.19 7.53
N MET A 41 -53.10 11.86 7.62
CA MET A 41 -52.15 11.20 8.52
C MET A 41 -50.78 10.95 7.87
N THR A 42 -50.70 10.96 6.54
CA THR A 42 -49.49 10.56 5.79
C THR A 42 -49.16 11.45 4.59
N ASP A 43 -50.09 12.26 4.10
CA ASP A 43 -49.86 13.16 2.97
C ASP A 43 -49.12 14.42 3.42
N ALA A 44 -47.86 14.55 2.99
CA ALA A 44 -47.00 15.69 3.30
C ALA A 44 -47.51 17.05 2.79
N ARG A 45 -48.49 17.08 1.87
CA ARG A 45 -49.13 18.33 1.41
C ARG A 45 -50.39 18.68 2.20
N HIS A 46 -50.91 17.75 3.02
CA HIS A 46 -52.16 17.87 3.77
C HIS A 46 -52.04 17.33 5.21
N CYS A 47 -50.90 17.55 5.87
CA CYS A 47 -50.55 16.86 7.12
C CYS A 47 -51.30 17.41 8.34
N GLY A 48 -52.01 16.54 9.08
CA GLY A 48 -52.85 16.87 10.22
C GLY A 48 -54.16 17.59 9.85
N ARG A 49 -54.14 18.37 8.76
CA ARG A 49 -55.30 19.03 8.16
C ARG A 49 -55.02 19.37 6.69
N CYS A 50 -56.09 19.57 5.93
CA CYS A 50 -56.00 19.98 4.53
C CYS A 50 -55.17 21.25 4.33
N ASN A 51 -54.31 21.25 3.30
CA ASN A 51 -53.46 22.37 2.87
C ASN A 51 -52.41 22.77 3.90
N ASN A 52 -52.09 21.87 4.84
CA ASN A 52 -50.98 22.04 5.76
C ASN A 52 -49.79 21.24 5.22
N ALA A 53 -49.11 21.82 4.23
CA ALA A 53 -47.91 21.22 3.67
C ALA A 53 -46.78 21.27 4.71
N CYS A 54 -46.09 20.16 4.87
CA CYS A 54 -44.93 20.11 5.73
C CYS A 54 -43.79 20.98 5.14
N PRO A 55 -43.02 21.68 5.99
CA PRO A 55 -41.83 22.41 5.57
C PRO A 55 -40.85 21.52 4.78
N ALA A 56 -40.02 22.14 3.94
CA ALA A 56 -39.02 21.42 3.15
C ALA A 56 -38.14 20.53 4.06
N GLY A 57 -38.02 19.24 3.71
CA GLY A 57 -37.29 18.25 4.50
C GLY A 57 -38.09 17.59 5.64
N GLN A 58 -39.41 17.77 5.72
CA GLN A 58 -40.26 17.08 6.70
C GLN A 58 -41.23 16.11 6.02
N THR A 59 -41.63 15.06 6.73
CA THR A 59 -42.67 14.11 6.29
C THR A 59 -43.88 14.14 7.21
N CYS A 60 -45.04 13.69 6.72
CA CYS A 60 -46.23 13.59 7.55
C CYS A 60 -46.29 12.24 8.26
N GLN A 61 -46.15 12.25 9.58
CA GLN A 61 -46.24 11.05 10.41
C GLN A 61 -47.37 11.22 11.42
N SER A 62 -48.38 10.36 11.33
CA SER A 62 -49.56 10.36 12.20
C SER A 62 -50.27 11.72 12.32
N GLY A 63 -50.27 12.50 11.23
CA GLY A 63 -50.92 13.81 11.20
C GLY A 63 -50.11 14.94 11.81
N ALA A 64 -48.81 14.75 12.05
CA ALA A 64 -47.87 15.80 12.41
C ALA A 64 -46.69 15.83 11.44
N CYS A 65 -46.22 17.03 11.08
CA CYS A 65 -44.99 17.16 10.33
C CYS A 65 -43.80 16.86 11.26
N ALA A 66 -43.03 15.83 10.94
CA ALA A 66 -41.86 15.40 11.68
C ALA A 66 -40.60 15.57 10.81
N GLY A 67 -39.50 15.97 11.45
CA GLY A 67 -38.22 16.25 10.79
C GLY A 67 -37.61 15.03 10.12
N ALA A 68 -36.94 15.23 8.98
CA ALA A 68 -35.98 14.28 8.43
C ALA A 68 -34.98 13.82 9.49
N CYS A 69 -34.43 12.64 9.26
CA CYS A 69 -33.42 12.04 10.11
C CYS A 69 -32.26 13.02 10.39
N PRO A 70 -31.67 12.99 11.60
CA PRO A 70 -30.46 13.75 11.92
C PRO A 70 -29.40 13.63 10.82
N SER A 71 -28.58 14.66 10.65
CA SER A 71 -27.49 14.67 9.66
C SER A 71 -26.64 13.39 9.78
N GLY A 72 -26.46 12.68 8.66
CA GLY A 72 -25.74 11.41 8.60
C GLY A 72 -26.63 10.16 8.64
N LEU A 73 -27.94 10.30 8.89
CA LEU A 73 -28.89 9.19 8.93
C LEU A 73 -29.89 9.28 7.76
N THR A 74 -30.23 8.12 7.19
CA THR A 74 -31.17 7.96 6.07
C THR A 74 -32.49 7.37 6.58
N SER A 75 -33.63 7.87 6.09
CA SER A 75 -34.94 7.28 6.44
C SER A 75 -35.19 6.01 5.64
N CYS A 76 -35.17 4.86 6.32
CA CYS A 76 -35.52 3.57 5.77
C CYS A 76 -36.82 3.07 6.41
N ASP A 77 -37.90 3.03 5.63
CA ASP A 77 -39.25 2.62 6.09
C ASP A 77 -39.77 3.38 7.33
N GLY A 78 -39.45 4.68 7.42
CA GLY A 78 -39.88 5.54 8.52
C GLY A 78 -38.99 5.49 9.77
N THR A 79 -37.93 4.68 9.76
CA THR A 79 -36.89 4.63 10.80
C THR A 79 -35.60 5.29 10.30
N CYS A 80 -34.89 6.02 11.15
CA CYS A 80 -33.61 6.63 10.79
C CYS A 80 -32.46 5.65 11.00
N VAL A 81 -31.72 5.37 9.93
CA VAL A 81 -30.65 4.37 9.90
C VAL A 81 -29.38 4.99 9.32
N ASP A 82 -28.21 4.75 9.92
CA ASP A 82 -26.95 5.13 9.29
C ASP A 82 -26.61 4.12 8.20
N THR A 83 -26.82 4.49 6.94
CA THR A 83 -26.56 3.62 5.80
C THR A 83 -25.07 3.40 5.56
N ARG A 84 -24.17 4.09 6.28
CA ARG A 84 -22.72 3.86 6.16
C ARG A 84 -22.25 2.65 6.97
N TYR A 85 -22.97 2.29 8.02
CA TYR A 85 -22.52 1.28 8.98
C TYR A 85 -23.58 0.23 9.31
N ASN A 86 -24.83 0.41 8.86
CA ASN A 86 -25.89 -0.56 9.12
C ASN A 86 -25.81 -1.76 8.13
N PRO A 87 -25.58 -3.00 8.62
CA PRO A 87 -25.42 -4.18 7.76
C PRO A 87 -26.71 -4.62 7.04
N THR A 88 -27.87 -4.09 7.42
CA THR A 88 -29.17 -4.36 6.78
C THR A 88 -29.65 -3.22 5.85
N HIS A 89 -28.94 -2.08 5.84
CA HIS A 89 -29.24 -0.90 5.04
C HIS A 89 -27.94 -0.28 4.46
N CYS A 90 -27.00 -1.12 4.00
CA CYS A 90 -25.66 -0.68 3.65
C CYS A 90 -25.61 0.06 2.32
N GLY A 91 -25.15 1.31 2.33
CA GLY A 91 -25.13 2.24 1.19
C GLY A 91 -26.52 2.76 0.80
N THR A 92 -27.55 1.93 0.91
CA THR A 92 -28.95 2.28 0.64
C THR A 92 -29.93 1.44 1.47
N CYS A 93 -31.16 1.93 1.62
CA CYS A 93 -32.17 1.25 2.41
C CYS A 93 -32.50 -0.15 1.87
N GLY A 94 -32.52 -1.14 2.76
CA GLY A 94 -32.90 -2.52 2.46
C GLY A 94 -31.78 -3.33 1.78
N ASN A 95 -30.61 -2.73 1.56
CA ASN A 95 -29.44 -3.44 1.06
C ASN A 95 -28.72 -4.16 2.21
N ALA A 96 -29.12 -5.40 2.47
CA ALA A 96 -28.48 -6.24 3.47
C ALA A 96 -27.19 -6.86 2.92
N CYS A 97 -26.12 -6.82 3.71
CA CYS A 97 -24.84 -7.34 3.27
C CYS A 97 -24.87 -8.87 3.08
N PRO A 98 -24.35 -9.39 1.94
CA PRO A 98 -24.35 -10.82 1.64
C PRO A 98 -23.62 -11.62 2.72
N SER A 99 -24.12 -12.83 3.01
CA SER A 99 -23.51 -13.77 3.96
C SER A 99 -23.32 -13.23 5.39
N GLY A 100 -24.05 -12.17 5.77
CA GLY A 100 -23.91 -11.52 7.08
C GLY A 100 -22.68 -10.62 7.20
N GLY A 101 -22.12 -10.16 6.06
CA GLY A 101 -20.99 -9.23 6.02
C GLY A 101 -21.29 -7.89 6.72
N HIS A 102 -20.25 -7.11 6.96
CA HIS A 102 -20.36 -5.82 7.65
C HIS A 102 -20.47 -4.67 6.66
N CYS A 103 -21.08 -3.57 7.10
CA CYS A 103 -21.16 -2.35 6.32
C CYS A 103 -20.08 -1.38 6.80
N ASP A 104 -19.22 -0.95 5.88
CA ASP A 104 -18.19 0.05 6.14
C ASP A 104 -18.27 1.16 5.08
N ALA A 105 -18.43 2.39 5.54
CA ALA A 105 -18.63 3.58 4.72
C ALA A 105 -19.69 3.42 3.60
N GLY A 106 -20.69 2.56 3.79
CA GLY A 106 -21.77 2.30 2.83
C GLY A 106 -21.47 1.19 1.81
N VAL A 107 -20.39 0.44 1.99
CA VAL A 107 -19.99 -0.71 1.17
C VAL A 107 -20.02 -1.98 2.00
N CYS A 108 -20.63 -3.05 1.48
CA CYS A 108 -20.57 -4.36 2.12
C CYS A 108 -19.20 -4.99 1.94
N ARG A 109 -18.57 -5.36 3.05
CA ARG A 109 -17.25 -5.95 3.12
C ARG A 109 -17.32 -7.33 3.78
N GLY A 110 -16.44 -8.24 3.36
CA GLY A 110 -16.45 -9.64 3.81
C GLY A 110 -15.86 -9.86 5.21
N SER A 111 -15.00 -8.96 5.70
CA SER A 111 -14.22 -9.12 6.94
C SER A 111 -13.97 -7.77 7.60
N CYS A 112 -14.14 -7.67 8.92
CA CYS A 112 -13.91 -6.43 9.67
C CYS A 112 -12.48 -5.90 9.51
N PRO A 113 -12.24 -4.59 9.78
CA PRO A 113 -10.88 -4.04 9.87
C PRO A 113 -10.01 -4.87 10.82
N ALA A 114 -8.69 -4.86 10.58
CA ALA A 114 -7.73 -5.53 11.44
C ALA A 114 -7.96 -5.17 12.93
N GLY A 115 -7.95 -6.18 13.80
CA GLY A 115 -8.21 -6.01 15.24
C GLY A 115 -9.69 -6.03 15.66
N GLN A 116 -10.65 -6.02 14.73
CA GLN A 116 -12.08 -6.08 15.05
C GLN A 116 -12.72 -7.41 14.62
N THR A 117 -13.74 -7.83 15.36
CA THR A 117 -14.52 -9.05 15.07
C THR A 117 -15.95 -8.70 14.67
N SER A 118 -16.51 -9.43 13.71
CA SER A 118 -17.91 -9.23 13.32
C SER A 118 -18.85 -9.90 14.34
N CYS A 119 -19.51 -9.08 15.15
CA CYS A 119 -20.55 -9.51 16.07
C CYS A 119 -21.92 -9.20 15.48
N SER A 120 -22.54 -10.20 14.84
CA SER A 120 -23.84 -10.08 14.17
C SER A 120 -23.91 -8.99 13.09
N GLY A 121 -22.83 -8.81 12.33
CA GLY A 121 -22.74 -7.85 11.22
C GLY A 121 -22.21 -6.46 11.62
N THR A 122 -21.96 -6.22 12.91
CA THR A 122 -21.28 -5.02 13.41
C THR A 122 -19.83 -5.37 13.76
N CYS A 123 -18.86 -4.55 13.32
CA CYS A 123 -17.48 -4.73 13.73
C CYS A 123 -17.27 -4.16 15.12
N VAL A 124 -16.75 -5.00 16.02
CA VAL A 124 -16.54 -4.68 17.42
C VAL A 124 -15.11 -5.05 17.78
N ASP A 125 -14.42 -4.16 18.48
CA ASP A 125 -13.16 -4.49 19.14
C ASP A 125 -13.45 -5.28 20.43
N LEU A 126 -13.16 -6.58 20.40
CA LEU A 126 -13.39 -7.47 21.54
C LEU A 126 -12.44 -7.18 22.71
N ARG A 127 -11.36 -6.40 22.51
CA ARG A 127 -10.41 -6.06 23.57
C ARG A 127 -10.93 -4.99 24.51
N SER A 128 -11.85 -4.15 24.01
CA SER A 128 -12.29 -2.94 24.70
C SER A 128 -13.81 -2.79 24.83
N SER A 129 -14.61 -3.57 24.08
CA SER A 129 -16.06 -3.51 24.14
C SER A 129 -16.62 -4.11 25.44
N PRO A 130 -17.35 -3.33 26.25
CA PRO A 130 -18.01 -3.84 27.46
C PRO A 130 -19.06 -4.92 27.16
N GLU A 131 -19.71 -4.85 26.00
CA GLU A 131 -20.80 -5.75 25.59
C GLU A 131 -20.32 -6.99 24.80
N HIS A 132 -19.05 -7.02 24.41
CA HIS A 132 -18.45 -8.07 23.60
C HIS A 132 -17.02 -8.39 24.06
N CYS A 133 -16.78 -8.40 25.37
CA CYS A 133 -15.42 -8.48 25.91
C CYS A 133 -14.84 -9.89 25.77
N GLY A 134 -13.83 -10.05 24.92
CA GLY A 134 -13.16 -11.32 24.62
C GLY A 134 -13.90 -12.20 23.60
N GLU A 135 -15.23 -12.16 23.58
CA GLU A 135 -16.06 -12.81 22.55
C GLU A 135 -17.38 -12.06 22.30
N CYS A 136 -17.98 -12.29 21.14
CA CYS A 136 -19.23 -11.61 20.78
C CYS A 136 -20.37 -11.95 21.75
N GLY A 137 -20.87 -10.93 22.45
CA GLY A 137 -22.03 -11.02 23.35
C GLY A 137 -21.65 -11.40 24.77
N ALA A 138 -20.35 -11.41 25.09
CA ALA A 138 -19.86 -11.46 26.46
C ALA A 138 -19.93 -10.07 27.09
N ASP A 139 -21.10 -9.74 27.66
CA ASP A 139 -21.30 -8.55 28.47
C ASP A 139 -20.52 -8.66 29.79
N CYS A 140 -19.77 -7.62 30.15
CA CYS A 140 -19.17 -7.52 31.48
C CYS A 140 -20.23 -7.28 32.57
N GLU A 141 -20.01 -7.81 33.77
CA GLU A 141 -20.96 -7.60 34.87
C GLU A 141 -20.95 -6.15 35.36
N ALA A 142 -22.02 -5.73 36.05
CA ALA A 142 -22.15 -4.37 36.55
C ALA A 142 -20.99 -4.01 37.51
N GLY A 143 -20.20 -3.01 37.14
CA GLY A 143 -19.01 -2.56 37.89
C GLY A 143 -17.69 -3.15 37.39
N GLU A 144 -17.71 -3.94 36.32
CA GLU A 144 -16.54 -4.40 35.59
C GLU A 144 -16.31 -3.55 34.33
N ALA A 145 -15.06 -3.52 33.88
CA ALA A 145 -14.68 -2.92 32.62
C ALA A 145 -13.97 -3.92 31.72
N CYS A 146 -14.15 -3.80 30.41
CA CYS A 146 -13.39 -4.56 29.44
C CYS A 146 -11.98 -3.97 29.29
N PHE A 147 -10.98 -4.86 29.38
CA PHE A 147 -9.59 -4.53 29.11
C PHE A 147 -8.89 -5.76 28.56
N GLU A 148 -8.27 -5.62 27.39
CA GLU A 148 -7.55 -6.71 26.72
C GLU A 148 -8.40 -7.98 26.56
N GLY A 149 -9.71 -7.82 26.36
CA GLY A 149 -10.64 -8.92 26.12
C GLY A 149 -11.03 -9.69 27.38
N ALA A 150 -10.76 -9.15 28.58
CA ALA A 150 -11.21 -9.70 29.84
C ALA A 150 -12.00 -8.67 30.66
N CYS A 151 -13.18 -9.08 31.14
CA CYS A 151 -13.93 -8.32 32.12
C CYS A 151 -13.19 -8.33 33.46
N ARG A 152 -13.00 -7.15 34.05
CA ARG A 152 -12.24 -6.98 35.28
C ARG A 152 -12.87 -5.92 36.18
N THR A 153 -12.83 -6.16 37.48
CA THR A 153 -13.18 -5.15 38.49
C THR A 153 -12.07 -4.09 38.58
N GLY A 154 -12.32 -2.93 37.97
CA GLY A 154 -11.43 -1.75 37.98
C GLY A 154 -10.26 -1.82 37.00
N CYS A 155 -9.76 -0.67 36.55
CA CYS A 155 -8.72 -0.55 35.52
C CYS A 155 -7.28 -0.61 36.06
N PRO A 156 -6.28 -0.97 35.23
CA PRO A 156 -4.89 -0.98 35.67
C PRO A 156 -4.40 0.44 36.00
N VAL A 157 -3.29 0.55 36.72
CA VAL A 157 -2.67 1.87 36.99
C VAL A 157 -2.33 2.53 35.64
N GLY A 158 -2.70 3.79 35.48
CA GLY A 158 -2.58 4.53 34.22
C GLY A 158 -3.85 4.51 33.37
N PHE A 159 -4.84 3.68 33.71
CA PHE A 159 -6.12 3.60 33.00
C PHE A 159 -7.28 3.98 33.91
N SER A 160 -8.32 4.57 33.33
CA SER A 160 -9.56 4.94 34.03
C SER A 160 -10.74 4.18 33.44
N GLU A 161 -11.71 3.84 34.30
CA GLU A 161 -12.94 3.19 33.86
C GLU A 161 -13.89 4.25 33.27
N CYS A 162 -14.12 4.17 31.96
CA CYS A 162 -14.97 5.09 31.24
C CYS A 162 -16.07 4.31 30.52
N ALA A 163 -17.29 4.33 31.08
CA ALA A 163 -18.44 3.64 30.52
C ALA A 163 -18.18 2.14 30.24
N GLY A 164 -17.63 1.42 31.22
CA GLY A 164 -17.41 -0.03 31.12
C GLY A 164 -16.19 -0.45 30.30
N ARG A 165 -15.32 0.47 29.88
CA ARG A 165 -14.01 0.15 29.27
C ARG A 165 -12.88 0.84 30.01
N CYS A 166 -11.68 0.28 29.93
CA CYS A 166 -10.48 0.93 30.47
C CYS A 166 -9.78 1.77 29.38
N VAL A 167 -9.68 3.07 29.60
CA VAL A 167 -9.00 4.02 28.68
C VAL A 167 -7.71 4.52 29.32
N ASP A 168 -6.65 4.70 28.51
CA ASP A 168 -5.40 5.29 28.96
C ASP A 168 -5.54 6.81 29.03
N TYR A 169 -5.95 7.32 30.19
CA TYR A 169 -6.15 8.76 30.37
C TYR A 169 -4.85 9.57 30.32
N GLN A 170 -3.67 8.95 30.18
CA GLN A 170 -2.41 9.68 30.03
C GLN A 170 -2.11 10.07 28.59
N LYS A 171 -2.76 9.41 27.63
CA LYS A 171 -2.49 9.55 26.19
C LYS A 171 -3.76 9.69 25.34
N ASP A 172 -4.89 9.19 25.82
CA ASP A 172 -6.16 9.25 25.11
C ASP A 172 -6.65 10.70 25.04
N GLU A 173 -6.63 11.28 23.85
CA GLU A 173 -7.03 12.66 23.58
C GLU A 173 -8.53 12.90 23.83
N GLU A 174 -9.38 11.87 23.86
CA GLU A 174 -10.81 12.00 24.18
C GLU A 174 -11.09 11.83 25.68
N ASN A 175 -10.13 11.32 26.45
CA ASN A 175 -10.27 10.96 27.86
C ASN A 175 -9.09 11.43 28.73
N CYS A 176 -8.48 12.56 28.37
CA CYS A 176 -7.22 13.01 28.94
C CYS A 176 -7.36 13.44 30.40
N GLY A 177 -6.65 12.79 31.33
CA GLY A 177 -6.72 13.02 32.77
C GLY A 177 -8.01 12.54 33.45
N SER A 178 -9.12 12.47 32.71
CA SER A 178 -10.41 11.94 33.18
C SER A 178 -11.33 11.58 32.01
N CYS A 179 -12.30 10.68 32.24
CA CYS A 179 -13.26 10.25 31.24
C CYS A 179 -14.02 11.41 30.59
N GLY A 180 -14.04 11.44 29.25
CA GLY A 180 -14.73 12.47 28.47
C GLY A 180 -14.11 13.86 28.53
N ASN A 181 -12.91 14.00 29.10
CA ASN A 181 -12.13 15.23 28.99
C ASN A 181 -11.33 15.20 27.68
N ALA A 182 -12.03 15.46 26.58
CA ALA A 182 -11.41 15.56 25.28
C ALA A 182 -10.55 16.84 25.19
N CYS A 183 -9.34 16.71 24.65
CA CYS A 183 -8.46 17.84 24.38
C CYS A 183 -9.01 18.71 23.26
N ASP A 184 -8.72 20.02 23.32
CA ASP A 184 -9.15 20.94 22.28
C ASP A 184 -8.38 20.64 20.98
N PRO A 185 -8.94 20.97 19.80
CA PRO A 185 -8.25 20.76 18.53
C PRO A 185 -6.86 21.42 18.51
N GLY A 186 -5.82 20.62 18.29
CA GLY A 186 -4.41 21.06 18.28
C GLY A 186 -3.66 20.80 19.59
N GLU A 187 -4.33 20.29 20.62
CA GLU A 187 -3.70 19.79 21.84
C GLU A 187 -3.55 18.27 21.79
N SER A 188 -2.54 17.75 22.48
CA SER A 188 -2.35 16.31 22.71
C SER A 188 -2.45 15.99 24.20
N CYS A 189 -2.79 14.75 24.53
CA CYS A 189 -2.78 14.30 25.91
C CYS A 189 -1.38 13.82 26.31
N GLU A 190 -0.74 14.52 27.25
CA GLU A 190 0.58 14.18 27.78
C GLU A 190 0.51 14.10 29.30
N ALA A 191 0.80 12.91 29.85
CA ALA A 191 0.74 12.64 31.30
C ALA A 191 -0.61 13.00 31.95
N GLY A 192 -1.70 12.91 31.19
CA GLY A 192 -3.07 13.19 31.64
C GLY A 192 -3.41 14.67 31.71
N LEU A 193 -2.69 15.51 30.97
CA LEU A 193 -2.99 16.91 30.77
C LEU A 193 -3.08 17.20 29.27
N CYS A 194 -4.19 17.82 28.86
CA CYS A 194 -4.26 18.42 27.53
C CYS A 194 -3.29 19.59 27.47
N GLY A 195 -2.45 19.60 26.45
CA GLY A 195 -1.49 20.66 26.23
C GLY A 195 -1.19 20.85 24.75
N LEU A 196 -0.93 22.09 24.38
CA LEU A 196 -0.45 22.44 23.05
C LEU A 196 0.94 21.83 22.83
N ARG A 197 1.07 21.00 21.79
CA ARG A 197 2.36 20.46 21.36
C ARG A 197 3.00 21.37 20.33
N CYS A 198 4.10 22.04 20.71
CA CYS A 198 4.85 22.85 19.78
C CYS A 198 5.91 22.02 19.03
N PRO A 199 6.08 22.22 17.71
CA PRO A 199 7.18 21.62 16.96
C PRO A 199 8.53 21.96 17.58
N GLU A 200 9.55 21.14 17.30
CA GLU A 200 10.91 21.42 17.76
C GLU A 200 11.37 22.80 17.24
N GLY A 201 11.90 23.64 18.14
CA GLY A 201 12.25 25.03 17.83
C GLY A 201 11.17 26.08 18.16
N TYR A 202 9.99 25.66 18.62
CA TYR A 202 8.91 26.53 19.06
C TYR A 202 8.61 26.37 20.55
N ASP A 203 8.33 27.47 21.22
CA ASP A 203 7.96 27.53 22.63
C ASP A 203 6.46 27.78 22.80
N ALA A 204 5.84 27.12 23.78
CA ALA A 204 4.43 27.32 24.10
C ALA A 204 4.25 28.60 24.94
N CYS A 205 3.74 29.66 24.31
CA CYS A 205 3.46 30.94 24.98
C CYS A 205 1.97 31.28 24.87
N GLY A 206 1.26 31.23 26.00
CA GLY A 206 -0.13 31.69 26.07
C GLY A 206 -1.12 30.89 25.21
N GLY A 207 -0.86 29.61 24.96
CA GLY A 207 -1.72 28.74 24.14
C GLY A 207 -1.43 28.81 22.63
N VAL A 208 -0.32 29.42 22.22
CA VAL A 208 0.19 29.38 20.84
C VAL A 208 1.68 29.01 20.83
N CYS A 209 2.12 28.41 19.73
CA CYS A 209 3.53 28.09 19.51
C CYS A 209 4.23 29.26 18.84
N VAL A 210 5.31 29.75 19.44
CA VAL A 210 6.06 30.92 18.96
C VAL A 210 7.56 30.62 18.97
N VAL A 211 8.31 31.28 18.10
CA VAL A 211 9.77 31.22 18.12
C VAL A 211 10.30 32.39 18.95
N LEU A 212 10.78 32.14 20.17
CA LEU A 212 11.25 33.21 21.07
C LEU A 212 12.40 34.04 20.48
N ALA A 213 13.15 33.48 19.52
CA ALA A 213 14.26 34.18 18.89
C ALA A 213 13.84 35.34 17.97
N SER A 214 12.60 35.33 17.49
CA SER A 214 12.10 36.30 16.49
C SER A 214 10.72 36.85 16.81
N ASP A 215 9.93 36.24 17.70
CA ASP A 215 8.58 36.70 18.03
C ASP A 215 8.61 38.04 18.82
N HIS A 216 8.05 39.10 18.23
CA HIS A 216 8.03 40.44 18.84
C HIS A 216 7.26 40.51 20.17
N GLY A 217 6.26 39.64 20.37
CA GLY A 217 5.44 39.59 21.59
C GLY A 217 6.04 38.72 22.70
N ASN A 218 7.01 37.87 22.37
CA ASN A 218 7.58 36.84 23.23
C ASN A 218 9.12 36.78 23.09
N CYS A 219 9.78 37.91 22.87
CA CYS A 219 11.20 37.92 22.51
C CYS A 219 12.08 37.42 23.66
N GLY A 220 12.77 36.29 23.47
CA GLY A 220 13.63 35.64 24.46
C GLY A 220 12.91 34.97 25.64
N SER A 221 11.62 35.27 25.87
CA SER A 221 10.76 34.61 26.86
C SER A 221 9.29 34.95 26.63
N CYS A 222 8.39 34.04 27.00
CA CYS A 222 6.95 34.24 26.85
C CYS A 222 6.46 35.54 27.51
N GLY A 223 5.68 36.34 26.76
CA GLY A 223 5.11 37.61 27.21
C GLY A 223 6.08 38.78 27.25
N ASN A 224 7.35 38.61 26.84
CA ASN A 224 8.31 39.71 26.72
C ASN A 224 8.16 40.43 25.38
N ALA A 225 7.17 41.31 25.29
CA ALA A 225 6.94 42.10 24.09
C ALA A 225 7.95 43.26 23.96
N CYS A 226 8.56 43.41 22.78
CA CYS A 226 9.48 44.51 22.50
C CYS A 226 8.76 45.88 22.49
N ALA A 227 9.49 46.93 22.86
CA ALA A 227 8.91 48.27 22.93
C ALA A 227 8.70 48.89 21.54
N ALA A 228 7.88 49.94 21.46
CA ALA A 228 7.59 50.60 20.19
C ALA A 228 8.87 51.11 19.49
N GLY A 229 9.13 50.59 18.28
CA GLY A 229 10.32 50.91 17.49
C GLY A 229 11.50 49.95 17.68
N GLU A 230 11.31 48.89 18.47
CA GLU A 230 12.25 47.77 18.61
C GLU A 230 11.80 46.57 17.75
N VAL A 231 12.75 45.73 17.36
CA VAL A 231 12.50 44.45 16.67
C VAL A 231 13.15 43.32 17.44
N CYS A 232 12.52 42.14 17.44
CA CYS A 232 13.10 40.94 18.04
C CYS A 232 14.10 40.30 17.09
N ALA A 233 15.36 40.17 17.54
CA ALA A 233 16.43 39.55 16.77
C ALA A 233 17.29 38.66 17.68
N GLY A 234 17.27 37.34 17.42
CA GLY A 234 18.04 36.37 18.22
C GLY A 234 17.60 36.25 19.67
N GLY A 235 16.35 36.62 19.98
CA GLY A 235 15.77 36.60 21.33
C GLY A 235 15.98 37.88 22.13
N ASP A 236 16.59 38.92 21.52
CA ASP A 236 16.77 40.22 22.13
C ASP A 236 15.98 41.31 21.39
N CYS A 237 15.35 42.21 22.15
CA CYS A 237 14.73 43.42 21.60
C CYS A 237 15.81 44.45 21.26
N THR A 238 15.91 44.84 19.99
CA THR A 238 16.97 45.73 19.50
C THR A 238 16.43 47.03 18.92
N THR A 239 17.18 48.12 19.09
CA THR A 239 16.87 49.44 18.51
C THR A 239 17.73 49.68 17.27
N GLY A 240 17.12 49.90 16.11
CA GLY A 240 17.85 50.17 14.85
C GLY A 240 17.41 49.38 13.62
N GLY A 241 16.39 48.53 13.73
CA GLY A 241 15.91 47.66 12.65
C GLY A 241 16.72 46.36 12.56
N CYS A 242 16.38 45.51 11.59
CA CYS A 242 16.97 44.18 11.50
C CYS A 242 18.46 44.19 11.13
N PRO A 243 19.26 43.26 11.69
CA PRO A 243 20.62 43.01 11.24
C PRO A 243 20.70 42.79 9.72
N SER A 244 21.85 43.10 9.12
CA SER A 244 22.06 42.93 7.69
C SER A 244 21.83 41.47 7.25
N GLY A 245 20.97 41.27 6.25
CA GLY A 245 20.58 39.94 5.77
C GLY A 245 19.22 39.48 6.28
N LEU A 246 18.61 40.19 7.24
CA LEU A 246 17.27 39.89 7.76
C LEU A 246 16.28 41.00 7.38
N THR A 247 15.02 40.62 7.19
CA THR A 247 13.91 41.51 6.83
C THR A 247 12.98 41.69 8.04
N ASP A 248 12.50 42.92 8.24
CA ASP A 248 11.48 43.21 9.27
C ASP A 248 10.09 42.80 8.77
N CYS A 249 9.56 41.72 9.35
CA CYS A 249 8.24 41.19 9.08
C CYS A 249 7.31 41.42 10.27
N GLY A 250 6.93 42.69 10.48
CA GLY A 250 5.94 43.07 11.47
C GLY A 250 6.47 43.15 12.91
N GLY A 251 7.74 43.52 13.09
CA GLY A 251 8.42 43.58 14.40
C GLY A 251 9.38 42.43 14.68
N SER A 252 9.46 41.48 13.75
CA SER A 252 10.25 40.25 13.83
C SER A 252 11.29 40.24 12.72
N CYS A 253 12.55 39.97 13.05
CA CYS A 253 13.60 39.84 12.06
C CYS A 253 13.66 38.39 11.56
N VAL A 254 13.33 38.19 10.29
CA VAL A 254 13.30 36.89 9.63
C VAL A 254 14.27 36.85 8.46
N ASP A 255 14.83 35.68 8.19
CA ASP A 255 15.67 35.44 7.03
C ASP A 255 14.79 34.96 5.87
N THR A 256 14.42 35.88 5.00
CA THR A 256 13.53 35.56 3.88
C THR A 256 14.17 34.63 2.85
N ASP A 257 15.46 34.32 2.94
CA ASP A 257 16.12 33.41 2.01
C ASP A 257 15.97 31.93 2.40
N ASN A 258 15.62 31.64 3.66
CA ASN A 258 15.56 30.27 4.18
C ASN A 258 14.41 30.00 5.17
N ASP A 259 13.64 31.01 5.57
CA ASP A 259 12.46 30.87 6.40
C ASP A 259 11.26 30.36 5.57
N PRO A 260 10.77 29.12 5.81
CA PRO A 260 9.63 28.57 5.09
C PRO A 260 8.33 29.35 5.28
N ASP A 261 8.18 30.14 6.35
CA ASP A 261 6.98 30.94 6.61
C ASP A 261 7.06 32.36 6.03
N ASN A 262 8.24 32.80 5.59
CA ASN A 262 8.51 34.15 5.09
C ASN A 262 9.38 34.14 3.82
N CYS A 263 9.16 33.20 2.91
CA CYS A 263 10.08 32.93 1.82
C CYS A 263 10.04 34.00 0.72
N GLY A 264 11.17 34.68 0.49
CA GLY A 264 11.33 35.79 -0.45
C GLY A 264 10.68 37.10 -0.02
N THR A 265 9.59 37.05 0.75
CA THR A 265 8.91 38.19 1.35
C THR A 265 8.13 37.76 2.61
N CYS A 266 7.78 38.73 3.46
CA CYS A 266 7.01 38.49 4.67
C CYS A 266 5.65 37.84 4.36
N GLU A 267 5.19 36.95 5.25
CA GLU A 267 3.90 36.25 5.15
C GLU A 267 3.76 35.35 3.91
N ASN A 268 4.86 34.99 3.25
CA ASN A 268 4.86 34.06 2.14
C ASN A 268 5.29 32.66 2.60
N SER A 269 4.36 31.93 3.23
CA SER A 269 4.59 30.54 3.63
C SER A 269 4.67 29.59 2.44
N CYS A 270 5.67 28.72 2.44
CA CYS A 270 5.81 27.65 1.47
C CYS A 270 4.70 26.60 1.66
N PRO A 271 4.19 26.02 0.56
CA PRO A 271 3.30 24.86 0.60
C PRO A 271 3.89 23.70 1.41
N ALA A 272 3.02 22.86 1.97
CA ALA A 272 3.44 21.67 2.72
C ALA A 272 4.33 20.76 1.84
N GLY A 273 5.54 20.46 2.33
CA GLY A 273 6.54 19.65 1.62
C GLY A 273 7.61 20.46 0.86
N GLU A 274 7.49 21.78 0.81
CA GLU A 274 8.50 22.67 0.20
C GLU A 274 9.38 23.33 1.26
N ALA A 275 10.61 23.68 0.87
CA ALA A 275 11.51 24.47 1.69
C ALA A 275 11.81 25.82 1.03
N CYS A 276 12.15 26.82 1.83
CA CYS A 276 12.63 28.08 1.31
C CYS A 276 14.13 27.99 1.00
N THR A 277 14.52 28.22 -0.26
CA THR A 277 15.93 28.33 -0.64
C THR A 277 16.15 29.55 -1.51
N ALA A 278 17.04 30.45 -1.07
CA ALA A 278 17.34 31.71 -1.75
C ALA A 278 16.08 32.55 -2.05
N GLY A 279 15.11 32.51 -1.13
CA GLY A 279 13.89 33.32 -1.20
C GLY A 279 12.85 32.81 -2.20
N SER A 280 12.92 31.53 -2.58
CA SER A 280 11.91 30.85 -3.38
C SER A 280 11.50 29.54 -2.70
N CYS A 281 10.20 29.28 -2.62
CA CYS A 281 9.66 27.99 -2.21
C CYS A 281 9.89 26.98 -3.33
N GLY A 282 10.36 25.79 -2.96
CA GLY A 282 10.52 24.68 -3.87
C GLY A 282 10.84 23.38 -3.13
N VAL A 283 10.68 22.27 -3.83
CA VAL A 283 11.07 20.95 -3.31
C VAL A 283 12.59 20.88 -3.24
N LEU A 284 13.15 20.49 -2.09
CA LEU A 284 14.58 20.24 -1.93
C LEU A 284 14.94 18.91 -2.58
N CYS A 285 15.37 18.95 -3.83
CA CYS A 285 15.90 17.77 -4.49
C CYS A 285 17.37 17.51 -4.12
N PRO A 286 17.75 16.25 -3.84
CA PRO A 286 19.13 15.84 -3.69
C PRO A 286 19.99 16.28 -4.89
N THR A 287 21.29 16.43 -4.66
CA THR A 287 22.22 16.84 -5.73
C THR A 287 22.19 15.85 -6.90
N GLY A 288 21.86 16.34 -8.09
CA GLY A 288 21.75 15.52 -9.31
C GLY A 288 20.32 15.12 -9.69
N GLN A 289 19.32 15.54 -8.92
CA GLN A 289 17.90 15.38 -9.25
C GLN A 289 17.27 16.74 -9.59
N GLU A 290 16.20 16.71 -10.37
CA GLU A 290 15.40 17.87 -10.75
C GLU A 290 13.96 17.71 -10.24
N ASP A 291 13.35 18.82 -9.82
CA ASP A 291 11.95 18.83 -9.42
C ASP A 291 11.06 18.77 -10.66
N CYS A 292 10.39 17.64 -10.83
CA CYS A 292 9.36 17.45 -11.84
C CYS A 292 7.99 17.32 -11.17
N PHE A 293 7.28 18.45 -11.12
CA PHE A 293 5.90 18.56 -10.64
C PHE A 293 5.70 18.15 -9.16
N GLY A 294 6.67 18.43 -8.30
CA GLY A 294 6.61 18.11 -6.87
C GLY A 294 7.30 16.79 -6.50
N SER A 295 8.04 16.18 -7.44
CA SER A 295 8.79 14.95 -7.22
C SER A 295 10.21 15.10 -7.76
N CYS A 296 11.18 14.68 -6.95
CA CYS A 296 12.59 14.74 -7.34
C CYS A 296 12.96 13.52 -8.18
N VAL A 297 13.40 13.76 -9.41
CA VAL A 297 13.69 12.70 -10.37
C VAL A 297 15.06 12.89 -11.01
N THR A 298 15.69 11.79 -11.41
CA THR A 298 16.97 11.81 -12.12
C THR A 298 16.71 11.80 -13.63
N LEU A 299 16.81 12.96 -14.28
CA LEU A 299 16.51 13.09 -15.72
C LEU A 299 17.38 12.20 -16.63
N ASP A 300 18.54 11.75 -16.14
CA ASP A 300 19.44 10.89 -16.93
C ASP A 300 18.96 9.44 -17.07
N THR A 301 18.11 8.99 -16.16
CA THR A 301 17.73 7.57 -16.02
C THR A 301 16.23 7.34 -15.83
N ASP A 302 15.46 8.37 -15.48
CA ASP A 302 14.01 8.26 -15.32
C ASP A 302 13.32 8.19 -16.70
N PRO A 303 12.61 7.09 -17.03
CA PRO A 303 11.92 6.94 -18.30
C PRO A 303 10.71 7.87 -18.46
N LEU A 304 10.09 8.36 -17.38
CA LEU A 304 8.95 9.29 -17.43
C LEU A 304 9.39 10.76 -17.53
N HIS A 305 10.66 11.05 -17.22
CA HIS A 305 11.25 12.39 -17.17
C HIS A 305 12.59 12.48 -17.92
N CYS A 306 12.75 11.72 -19.01
CA CYS A 306 14.06 11.51 -19.60
C CYS A 306 14.61 12.79 -20.27
N GLY A 307 15.69 13.35 -19.74
CA GLY A 307 16.33 14.58 -20.22
C GLY A 307 15.56 15.87 -19.94
N SER A 308 14.28 15.79 -19.56
CA SER A 308 13.46 16.92 -19.10
C SER A 308 12.16 16.43 -18.46
N CYS A 309 11.58 17.23 -17.56
CA CYS A 309 10.33 16.89 -16.89
C CYS A 309 9.18 16.60 -17.87
N GLY A 310 8.52 15.46 -17.69
CA GLY A 310 7.38 15.01 -18.50
C GLY A 310 7.77 14.49 -19.88
N ASN A 311 9.06 14.33 -20.17
CA ASN A 311 9.51 13.66 -21.38
C ASN A 311 9.50 12.13 -21.19
N ASP A 312 8.32 11.56 -21.38
CA ASP A 312 8.07 10.13 -21.29
C ASP A 312 8.67 9.38 -22.48
N CYS A 313 9.53 8.41 -22.20
CA CYS A 313 10.03 7.48 -23.18
C CYS A 313 8.91 6.57 -23.65
N ARG A 314 8.99 6.16 -24.92
CA ARG A 314 8.06 5.15 -25.43
C ARG A 314 8.21 3.88 -24.60
N THR A 315 7.12 3.12 -24.50
CA THR A 315 7.07 1.91 -23.67
C THR A 315 8.15 0.88 -23.97
N ASP A 316 8.78 0.92 -25.15
CA ASP A 316 9.86 0.03 -25.60
C ASP A 316 11.26 0.67 -25.57
N GLN A 317 11.40 1.86 -25.01
CA GLN A 317 12.65 2.61 -24.86
C GLN A 317 13.03 2.74 -23.39
N THR A 318 14.32 2.98 -23.13
CA THR A 318 14.84 3.33 -21.80
C THR A 318 15.49 4.69 -21.82
N CYS A 319 15.54 5.35 -20.67
CA CYS A 319 16.30 6.60 -20.55
C CYS A 319 17.79 6.29 -20.37
N GLN A 320 18.58 6.69 -21.36
CA GLN A 320 20.03 6.47 -21.37
C GLN A 320 20.73 7.82 -21.49
N ALA A 321 21.30 8.30 -20.38
CA ALA A 321 21.97 9.59 -20.30
C ALA A 321 21.08 10.75 -20.81
N GLY A 322 19.82 10.77 -20.35
CA GLY A 322 18.86 11.82 -20.65
C GLY A 322 18.29 11.78 -22.06
N THR A 323 18.46 10.67 -22.77
CA THR A 323 17.84 10.44 -24.09
C THR A 323 17.09 9.12 -24.11
N CYS A 324 15.84 9.15 -24.59
CA CYS A 324 15.09 7.93 -24.85
C CYS A 324 15.73 7.18 -26.00
N ALA A 325 16.24 5.99 -25.72
CA ALA A 325 16.92 5.14 -26.67
C ALA A 325 16.45 3.70 -26.53
N CYS A 326 16.60 2.91 -27.59
CA CYS A 326 16.36 1.48 -27.49
C CYS A 326 17.41 0.85 -26.57
N PRO A 327 17.02 -0.05 -25.65
CA PRO A 327 17.98 -0.80 -24.86
C PRO A 327 18.86 -1.64 -25.79
N ALA A 328 20.17 -1.49 -25.66
CA ALA A 328 21.12 -2.25 -26.46
C ALA A 328 20.89 -3.76 -26.26
N PRO A 329 20.96 -4.59 -27.32
CA PRO A 329 21.47 -4.30 -28.66
C PRO A 329 20.41 -3.89 -29.69
N ARG A 330 19.23 -3.44 -29.26
CA ARG A 330 18.11 -3.10 -30.14
C ARG A 330 18.31 -1.72 -30.80
N GLU A 331 17.74 -1.54 -31.98
CA GLU A 331 17.74 -0.29 -32.74
C GLU A 331 16.30 0.18 -32.99
N ASP A 332 16.08 1.50 -33.15
CA ASP A 332 14.74 2.02 -33.47
C ASP A 332 14.41 1.80 -34.94
N CYS A 333 13.60 0.78 -35.20
CA CYS A 333 13.17 0.37 -36.53
C CYS A 333 11.80 0.96 -36.89
N GLY A 334 11.75 2.29 -36.98
CA GLY A 334 10.60 3.02 -37.51
C GLY A 334 9.46 3.18 -36.50
N GLY A 335 9.79 3.41 -35.23
CA GLY A 335 8.79 3.55 -34.18
C GLY A 335 8.63 2.27 -33.36
N ALA A 336 9.64 1.40 -33.30
CA ALA A 336 9.67 0.16 -32.51
C ALA A 336 11.12 -0.30 -32.31
N CYS A 337 11.52 -0.61 -31.09
CA CYS A 337 12.84 -1.15 -30.78
C CYS A 337 12.94 -2.62 -31.18
N ALA A 338 13.77 -2.91 -32.18
CA ALA A 338 13.96 -4.25 -32.72
C ALA A 338 15.42 -4.71 -32.60
N ASP A 339 15.63 -5.97 -32.23
CA ASP A 339 16.95 -6.59 -32.32
C ASP A 339 17.16 -7.13 -33.72
N THR A 340 17.93 -6.41 -34.53
CA THR A 340 18.16 -6.76 -35.93
C THR A 340 18.89 -8.10 -36.10
N ARG A 341 19.43 -8.71 -35.04
CA ARG A 341 20.10 -10.00 -35.14
C ARG A 341 19.12 -11.18 -35.24
N ILE A 342 17.88 -10.98 -34.83
CA ILE A 342 16.91 -12.06 -34.61
C ILE A 342 15.47 -11.68 -35.01
N ASP A 343 15.15 -10.40 -35.14
CA ASP A 343 13.84 -9.94 -35.55
C ASP A 343 13.61 -10.28 -37.04
N PRO A 344 12.66 -11.16 -37.38
CA PRO A 344 12.43 -11.56 -38.77
C PRO A 344 11.88 -10.44 -39.64
N ALA A 345 11.32 -9.37 -39.06
CA ALA A 345 10.86 -8.19 -39.78
C ALA A 345 11.97 -7.14 -39.98
N ASN A 346 13.07 -7.24 -39.23
CA ASN A 346 14.17 -6.27 -39.19
C ASN A 346 15.56 -6.94 -39.24
N CYS A 347 15.68 -8.07 -39.92
CA CYS A 347 16.85 -8.94 -39.88
C CYS A 347 18.07 -8.34 -40.60
N GLY A 348 19.14 -8.08 -39.85
CA GLY A 348 20.39 -7.44 -40.28
C GLY A 348 20.31 -5.92 -40.40
N SER A 349 19.11 -5.38 -40.63
CA SER A 349 18.82 -3.94 -40.60
C SER A 349 17.32 -3.68 -40.56
N CYS A 350 16.93 -2.52 -40.03
CA CYS A 350 15.53 -2.12 -39.97
C CYS A 350 14.81 -2.19 -41.33
N GLY A 351 13.64 -2.82 -41.34
CA GLY A 351 12.81 -3.04 -42.53
C GLY A 351 13.24 -4.21 -43.42
N THR A 352 14.27 -4.97 -43.06
CA THR A 352 14.68 -6.17 -43.79
C THR A 352 13.90 -7.39 -43.29
N THR A 353 12.88 -7.81 -44.04
CA THR A 353 12.04 -8.95 -43.68
C THR A 353 12.58 -10.26 -44.29
N CYS A 354 12.74 -11.32 -43.48
CA CYS A 354 12.99 -12.67 -43.98
C CYS A 354 11.75 -13.24 -44.67
N THR A 355 11.92 -13.96 -45.78
CA THR A 355 10.78 -14.39 -46.63
C THR A 355 10.68 -15.91 -46.74
N GLY A 356 9.47 -16.42 -46.94
CA GLY A 356 9.25 -17.87 -47.07
C GLY A 356 9.51 -18.60 -45.75
N SER A 357 10.33 -19.65 -45.79
CA SER A 357 10.72 -20.48 -44.64
C SER A 357 12.12 -20.14 -44.12
N GLU A 358 12.52 -18.88 -44.22
CA GLU A 358 13.78 -18.36 -43.67
C GLU A 358 13.58 -17.91 -42.22
N ALA A 359 14.60 -18.13 -41.38
CA ALA A 359 14.69 -17.59 -40.04
C ALA A 359 15.79 -16.53 -39.95
N CYS A 360 15.62 -15.54 -39.08
CA CYS A 360 16.66 -14.57 -38.78
C CYS A 360 17.65 -15.14 -37.75
N VAL A 361 18.90 -15.30 -38.14
CA VAL A 361 19.97 -15.80 -37.26
C VAL A 361 21.20 -14.91 -37.43
N ASP A 362 21.64 -14.28 -36.34
CA ASP A 362 22.77 -13.34 -36.30
C ASP A 362 22.71 -12.26 -37.39
N GLY A 363 21.50 -11.77 -37.68
CA GLY A 363 21.23 -10.71 -38.67
C GLY A 363 21.23 -11.19 -40.13
N GLY A 364 21.24 -12.51 -40.36
CA GLY A 364 21.10 -13.11 -41.67
C GLY A 364 19.83 -13.97 -41.79
N CYS A 365 19.04 -13.76 -42.85
CA CYS A 365 17.96 -14.67 -43.21
C CYS A 365 18.53 -15.99 -43.76
N THR A 366 18.23 -17.11 -43.11
CA THR A 366 18.75 -18.44 -43.44
C THR A 366 17.65 -19.49 -43.43
N VAL A 367 17.76 -20.48 -44.32
CA VAL A 367 16.88 -21.68 -44.34
C VAL A 367 17.41 -22.83 -43.48
N SER A 368 18.60 -22.65 -42.89
CA SER A 368 19.26 -23.64 -42.04
C SER A 368 19.46 -23.06 -40.65
N CYS A 369 18.87 -23.69 -39.64
CA CYS A 369 19.01 -23.29 -38.24
C CYS A 369 20.15 -24.05 -37.53
N PRO A 370 20.76 -23.44 -36.49
CA PRO A 370 21.68 -24.12 -35.60
C PRO A 370 21.07 -25.38 -34.98
N SER A 371 21.93 -26.32 -34.55
CA SER A 371 21.55 -27.51 -33.76
C SER A 371 20.46 -28.42 -34.37
N GLY A 372 20.14 -28.27 -35.66
CA GLY A 372 19.10 -29.05 -36.32
C GLY A 372 17.67 -28.58 -36.02
N ALA A 373 17.51 -27.39 -35.44
CA ALA A 373 16.21 -26.73 -35.28
C ALA A 373 15.54 -26.47 -36.65
N THR A 374 14.24 -26.20 -36.65
CA THR A 374 13.46 -25.98 -37.88
C THR A 374 13.13 -24.49 -38.02
N PRO A 375 13.29 -23.87 -39.20
CA PRO A 375 12.86 -22.50 -39.41
C PRO A 375 11.34 -22.43 -39.54
N CYS A 376 10.69 -21.74 -38.60
CA CYS A 376 9.25 -21.57 -38.54
C CYS A 376 8.91 -20.08 -38.38
N SER A 377 8.18 -19.53 -39.36
CA SER A 377 7.63 -18.17 -39.33
C SER A 377 8.65 -17.06 -38.97
N GLY A 378 9.88 -17.19 -39.45
CA GLY A 378 10.95 -16.21 -39.20
C GLY A 378 11.92 -16.58 -38.07
N TYR A 379 11.64 -17.62 -37.29
CA TYR A 379 12.44 -18.02 -36.13
C TYR A 379 12.98 -19.45 -36.27
N CYS A 380 14.08 -19.75 -35.59
CA CYS A 380 14.57 -21.12 -35.43
C CYS A 380 13.95 -21.74 -34.19
N VAL A 381 13.13 -22.77 -34.37
CA VAL A 381 12.39 -23.43 -33.28
C VAL A 381 12.75 -24.91 -33.19
N ASP A 382 12.84 -25.43 -31.97
CA ASP A 382 12.97 -26.86 -31.75
C ASP A 382 11.59 -27.52 -31.75
N THR A 383 11.19 -28.11 -32.88
CA THR A 383 9.90 -28.78 -33.01
C THR A 383 9.71 -29.96 -32.06
N LEU A 384 10.75 -30.44 -31.36
CA LEU A 384 10.60 -31.53 -30.39
C LEU A 384 10.07 -31.06 -29.03
N SER A 385 10.21 -29.77 -28.73
CA SER A 385 9.87 -29.19 -27.42
C SER A 385 9.09 -27.88 -27.50
N ASP A 386 9.06 -27.22 -28.66
CA ASP A 386 8.31 -25.99 -28.91
C ASP A 386 6.80 -26.28 -29.03
N ARG A 387 6.03 -25.74 -28.10
CA ARG A 387 4.58 -25.92 -28.01
C ARG A 387 3.84 -25.32 -29.21
N GLY A 388 4.30 -24.21 -29.77
CA GLY A 388 3.71 -23.53 -30.93
C GLY A 388 4.02 -24.21 -32.28
N ASN A 389 5.05 -25.07 -32.30
CA ASN A 389 5.60 -25.70 -33.49
C ASN A 389 5.86 -27.20 -33.27
N CYS A 390 5.01 -27.86 -32.49
CA CYS A 390 5.27 -29.21 -32.01
C CYS A 390 5.20 -30.24 -33.13
N GLY A 391 6.32 -30.91 -33.42
CA GLY A 391 6.52 -31.85 -34.53
C GLY A 391 6.57 -31.23 -35.93
N SER A 392 6.06 -30.00 -36.10
CA SER A 392 6.11 -29.23 -37.35
C SER A 392 5.75 -27.76 -37.12
N CYS A 393 6.23 -26.86 -37.98
CA CYS A 393 5.92 -25.44 -37.90
C CYS A 393 4.42 -25.15 -37.85
N GLY A 394 4.01 -24.30 -36.91
CA GLY A 394 2.63 -23.88 -36.73
C GLY A 394 1.68 -24.93 -36.13
N ASN A 395 2.19 -26.10 -35.73
CA ASN A 395 1.40 -27.08 -35.00
C ASN A 395 1.40 -26.76 -33.49
N ALA A 396 0.56 -25.82 -33.09
CA ALA A 396 0.43 -25.40 -31.71
C ALA A 396 -0.37 -26.41 -30.86
N CYS A 397 0.15 -26.80 -29.68
CA CYS A 397 -0.56 -27.68 -28.76
C CYS A 397 -1.76 -27.02 -28.08
N GLY A 398 -2.82 -27.81 -27.82
CA GLY A 398 -4.06 -27.34 -27.22
C GLY A 398 -3.91 -27.01 -25.73
N SER A 399 -4.80 -26.16 -25.19
CA SER A 399 -4.76 -25.73 -23.79
C SER A 399 -4.59 -26.93 -22.82
N GLY A 400 -3.55 -26.89 -21.97
CA GLY A 400 -3.21 -27.97 -21.03
C GLY A 400 -2.31 -29.09 -21.58
N GLU A 401 -1.87 -28.99 -22.84
CA GLU A 401 -0.94 -29.95 -23.48
C GLU A 401 0.46 -29.35 -23.67
N SER A 402 1.53 -30.10 -23.41
CA SER A 402 2.90 -29.68 -23.72
C SER A 402 3.47 -30.46 -24.91
N CYS A 403 4.50 -29.90 -25.57
CA CYS A 403 5.21 -30.61 -26.62
C CYS A 403 6.27 -31.53 -26.02
N VAL A 404 6.08 -32.83 -26.20
CA VAL A 404 7.00 -33.87 -25.72
C VAL A 404 7.43 -34.71 -26.91
N ASP A 405 8.73 -34.69 -27.23
CA ASP A 405 9.33 -35.39 -28.37
C ASP A 405 8.59 -35.14 -29.69
N GLY A 406 8.13 -33.90 -29.90
CA GLY A 406 7.42 -33.48 -31.10
C GLY A 406 5.95 -33.91 -31.17
N SER A 407 5.35 -34.28 -30.04
CA SER A 407 3.92 -34.60 -29.93
C SER A 407 3.25 -33.84 -28.78
N CYS A 408 2.07 -33.28 -29.03
CA CYS A 408 1.26 -32.64 -28.00
C CYS A 408 0.67 -33.69 -27.05
N SER A 409 0.89 -33.51 -25.74
CA SER A 409 0.44 -34.47 -24.72
C SER A 409 -0.22 -33.77 -23.52
N ALA A 410 -1.40 -34.25 -23.11
CA ALA A 410 -2.15 -33.72 -21.98
C ALA A 410 -1.57 -34.20 -20.64
N GLY A 411 -1.45 -33.28 -19.67
CA GLY A 411 -1.02 -33.60 -18.29
C GLY A 411 0.47 -33.38 -17.99
N GLY A 412 1.18 -32.60 -18.81
CA GLY A 412 2.60 -32.27 -18.62
C GLY A 412 2.94 -30.78 -18.74
N GLY A 413 1.97 -29.87 -18.55
CA GLY A 413 2.22 -28.43 -18.61
C GLY A 413 2.89 -27.91 -17.33
N VAL A 414 3.92 -27.09 -17.46
CA VAL A 414 4.53 -26.37 -16.34
C VAL A 414 3.54 -25.32 -15.81
N ALA A 415 3.45 -25.14 -14.49
CA ALA A 415 2.58 -24.09 -13.94
C ALA A 415 3.14 -22.72 -14.33
N GLY A 416 2.28 -21.78 -14.71
CA GLY A 416 2.73 -20.45 -15.16
C GLY A 416 3.38 -20.42 -16.54
N ASP A 417 3.43 -21.53 -17.29
CA ASP A 417 4.01 -21.63 -18.64
C ASP A 417 3.52 -20.55 -19.61
N THR A 418 2.30 -20.01 -19.40
CA THR A 418 1.81 -18.90 -20.20
C THR A 418 1.17 -17.82 -19.33
N CYS A 419 1.17 -16.59 -19.82
CA CYS A 419 0.46 -15.47 -19.23
C CYS A 419 -1.05 -15.64 -19.12
N ALA A 420 -1.64 -16.62 -19.81
CA ALA A 420 -3.07 -16.94 -19.71
C ALA A 420 -3.40 -17.67 -18.41
N SER A 421 -2.41 -18.26 -17.74
CA SER A 421 -2.57 -18.97 -16.46
C SER A 421 -1.34 -18.76 -15.58
N PRO A 422 -1.05 -17.52 -15.18
CA PRO A 422 0.12 -17.19 -14.38
C PRO A 422 -0.05 -17.71 -12.95
N ILE A 423 1.07 -17.96 -12.29
CA ILE A 423 1.09 -18.32 -10.87
C ILE A 423 0.79 -17.06 -10.04
N ASP A 424 -0.20 -17.11 -9.16
CA ASP A 424 -0.53 -15.96 -8.29
C ASP A 424 0.44 -15.88 -7.11
N VAL A 425 1.12 -14.74 -7.00
CA VAL A 425 2.09 -14.42 -5.95
C VAL A 425 1.70 -13.18 -5.15
N THR A 426 0.44 -12.74 -5.23
CA THR A 426 -0.07 -11.53 -4.55
C THR A 426 0.14 -11.52 -3.03
N GLY A 427 0.27 -12.69 -2.39
CA GLY A 427 0.56 -12.79 -0.95
C GLY A 427 2.04 -12.61 -0.57
N GLY A 428 2.93 -12.50 -1.54
CA GLY A 428 4.38 -12.47 -1.32
C GLY A 428 4.93 -13.79 -0.77
N GLY A 429 6.22 -13.80 -0.42
CA GLY A 429 6.97 -14.95 0.09
C GLY A 429 7.80 -15.69 -0.96
N ARG A 430 8.21 -16.91 -0.60
CA ARG A 430 9.04 -17.78 -1.45
C ARG A 430 8.20 -18.74 -2.29
N PHE A 431 8.45 -18.74 -3.59
CA PHE A 431 7.87 -19.64 -4.57
C PHE A 431 8.95 -20.53 -5.17
N SER A 432 8.63 -21.79 -5.42
CA SER A 432 9.57 -22.73 -6.04
C SER A 432 8.87 -23.64 -7.04
N GLY A 433 9.63 -24.09 -8.03
CA GLY A 433 9.14 -24.95 -9.08
C GLY A 433 10.27 -25.33 -10.03
N THR A 434 9.91 -25.80 -11.23
CA THR A 434 10.87 -26.14 -12.27
C THR A 434 10.48 -25.45 -13.57
N ILE A 435 11.47 -24.89 -14.25
CA ILE A 435 11.30 -24.34 -15.60
C ILE A 435 11.47 -25.42 -16.67
N THR A 436 11.90 -26.62 -16.24
CA THR A 436 12.13 -27.75 -17.13
C THR A 436 10.81 -28.19 -17.78
N GLY A 437 10.76 -28.08 -19.10
CA GLY A 437 9.58 -28.42 -19.91
C GLY A 437 8.63 -27.24 -20.15
N ALA A 438 8.93 -26.04 -19.65
CA ALA A 438 8.21 -24.83 -20.03
C ALA A 438 8.56 -24.40 -21.46
N GLY A 439 7.63 -23.70 -22.11
CA GLY A 439 7.79 -23.06 -23.40
C GLY A 439 8.78 -21.90 -23.34
N ALA A 440 9.30 -21.52 -24.50
CA ALA A 440 10.07 -20.29 -24.72
C ALA A 440 9.14 -19.29 -25.42
N ASP A 441 8.17 -18.79 -24.66
CA ASP A 441 7.01 -18.07 -25.17
C ASP A 441 7.18 -16.54 -25.04
N TYR A 442 8.04 -16.08 -24.14
CA TYR A 442 8.26 -14.66 -23.87
C TYR A 442 9.74 -14.30 -23.90
N ALA A 443 10.03 -13.01 -24.01
CA ALA A 443 11.40 -12.51 -23.97
C ALA A 443 11.43 -11.14 -23.30
N GLY A 444 12.39 -10.94 -22.39
CA GLY A 444 12.64 -9.69 -21.69
C GLY A 444 13.42 -8.67 -22.52
N SER A 445 13.43 -7.43 -22.07
CA SER A 445 14.27 -6.35 -22.58
C SER A 445 15.76 -6.62 -22.40
N CYS A 446 16.13 -7.32 -21.31
CA CYS A 446 17.50 -7.71 -20.97
C CYS A 446 17.93 -9.10 -21.48
N GLY A 447 17.09 -9.85 -22.21
CA GLY A 447 17.48 -11.17 -22.75
C GLY A 447 16.34 -12.20 -22.81
N GLY A 448 16.68 -13.49 -22.69
CA GLY A 448 15.70 -14.57 -22.55
C GLY A 448 15.03 -15.06 -23.84
N ILE A 449 15.41 -14.53 -25.01
CA ILE A 449 14.71 -14.76 -26.29
C ILE A 449 14.53 -16.23 -26.71
N SER A 450 15.40 -17.12 -26.24
CA SER A 450 15.28 -18.57 -26.48
C SER A 450 15.16 -19.37 -25.18
N GLY A 451 15.08 -18.65 -24.06
CA GLY A 451 14.92 -19.18 -22.73
C GLY A 451 13.54 -19.73 -22.53
N ARG A 452 13.43 -20.73 -21.65
CA ARG A 452 12.14 -21.19 -21.16
C ARG A 452 11.64 -20.19 -20.14
N ASP A 453 10.33 -19.98 -20.05
CA ASP A 453 9.75 -18.95 -19.18
C ASP A 453 8.57 -19.47 -18.35
N VAL A 454 8.44 -18.89 -17.15
CA VAL A 454 7.30 -19.08 -16.25
C VAL A 454 6.81 -17.73 -15.80
N VAL A 455 5.51 -17.52 -15.92
CA VAL A 455 4.81 -16.28 -15.64
C VAL A 455 4.12 -16.36 -14.28
N PHE A 456 4.35 -15.32 -13.48
CA PHE A 456 3.69 -15.06 -12.21
C PHE A 456 2.88 -13.76 -12.31
N ARG A 457 1.93 -13.57 -11.40
CA ARG A 457 1.09 -12.37 -11.30
C ARG A 457 0.99 -11.94 -9.86
N TYR A 458 1.10 -10.64 -9.61
CA TYR A 458 0.72 -10.02 -8.34
C TYR A 458 -0.21 -8.83 -8.57
N THR A 459 -0.97 -8.45 -7.54
CA THR A 459 -1.86 -7.29 -7.58
C THR A 459 -1.65 -6.42 -6.35
N LEU A 460 -1.31 -5.16 -6.58
CA LEU A 460 -1.16 -4.12 -5.57
C LEU A 460 -2.47 -3.34 -5.42
N THR A 461 -2.91 -3.11 -4.18
CA THR A 461 -4.12 -2.32 -3.88
C THR A 461 -3.84 -0.85 -3.62
N GLU A 462 -2.59 -0.52 -3.34
CA GLU A 462 -2.07 0.82 -3.08
C GLU A 462 -0.67 0.93 -3.69
N THR A 463 -0.02 2.09 -3.54
CA THR A 463 1.40 2.23 -3.91
C THR A 463 2.23 1.36 -2.97
N THR A 464 3.19 0.59 -3.49
CA THR A 464 3.91 -0.45 -2.74
C THR A 464 5.31 -0.63 -3.33
N ASP A 465 6.32 -0.82 -2.50
CA ASP A 465 7.64 -1.24 -2.95
C ASP A 465 7.65 -2.75 -3.19
N VAL A 466 8.30 -3.17 -4.27
CA VAL A 466 8.36 -4.58 -4.66
C VAL A 466 9.82 -4.99 -4.82
N TYR A 467 10.24 -5.93 -3.99
CA TYR A 467 11.52 -6.60 -4.11
C TYR A 467 11.33 -8.05 -4.51
N LEU A 468 12.05 -8.47 -5.54
CA LEU A 468 12.04 -9.86 -5.98
C LEU A 468 13.44 -10.32 -6.37
N ASN A 469 13.70 -11.61 -6.16
CA ASN A 469 14.95 -12.23 -6.57
C ASN A 469 14.79 -13.71 -6.88
N THR A 470 15.74 -14.26 -7.62
CA THR A 470 15.79 -15.69 -7.96
C THR A 470 16.98 -16.41 -7.33
N PHE A 471 17.53 -15.84 -6.27
CA PHE A 471 18.64 -16.44 -5.56
C PHE A 471 18.24 -17.85 -5.08
N ASN A 472 19.21 -18.77 -5.11
CA ASN A 472 19.01 -20.22 -4.90
C ASN A 472 18.40 -21.01 -6.07
N SER A 473 18.06 -20.39 -7.20
CA SER A 473 17.72 -21.16 -8.42
C SER A 473 18.93 -21.98 -8.92
N SER A 474 18.68 -23.08 -9.62
CA SER A 474 19.74 -23.99 -10.05
C SER A 474 20.37 -23.63 -11.40
N PHE A 475 19.83 -22.63 -12.09
CA PHE A 475 20.22 -22.23 -13.44
C PHE A 475 20.36 -20.72 -13.57
N ASP A 476 20.96 -20.29 -14.67
CA ASP A 476 21.14 -18.88 -15.04
C ASP A 476 19.78 -18.24 -15.36
N THR A 477 19.28 -17.41 -14.44
CA THR A 477 17.94 -16.84 -14.53
C THR A 477 17.97 -15.47 -15.17
N LEU A 478 16.84 -15.06 -15.71
CA LEU A 478 16.56 -13.70 -16.09
C LEU A 478 15.15 -13.37 -15.61
N VAL A 479 14.92 -12.19 -15.04
CA VAL A 479 13.59 -11.78 -14.61
C VAL A 479 13.21 -10.43 -15.20
N TYR A 480 11.94 -10.26 -15.56
CA TYR A 480 11.37 -8.98 -15.92
C TYR A 480 9.91 -8.85 -15.45
N VAL A 481 9.49 -7.60 -15.23
CA VAL A 481 8.14 -7.27 -14.74
C VAL A 481 7.38 -6.45 -15.78
N ARG A 482 6.10 -6.76 -16.01
CA ARG A 482 5.21 -6.01 -16.92
C ARG A 482 3.88 -5.67 -16.28
N ARG A 483 3.19 -4.65 -16.82
CA ARG A 483 1.76 -4.37 -16.52
C ARG A 483 0.78 -5.09 -17.44
N ASP A 484 1.18 -5.38 -18.68
CA ASP A 484 0.34 -6.11 -19.61
C ASP A 484 0.60 -7.62 -19.49
N PRO A 485 -0.43 -8.45 -19.20
CA PRO A 485 -0.28 -9.90 -19.08
C PRO A 485 0.39 -10.54 -20.30
N CYS A 486 0.16 -10.06 -21.51
CA CYS A 486 0.64 -10.73 -22.71
C CYS A 486 1.18 -9.74 -23.75
N GLY A 487 1.72 -8.61 -23.28
CA GLY A 487 2.30 -7.57 -24.13
C GLY A 487 3.54 -8.08 -24.89
N GLY A 488 3.76 -7.53 -26.10
CA GLY A 488 4.96 -7.80 -26.90
C GLY A 488 6.24 -7.34 -26.21
N THR A 489 7.38 -7.87 -26.66
CA THR A 489 8.72 -7.63 -26.09
C THR A 489 9.03 -6.13 -25.93
N GLY A 490 9.61 -5.73 -24.78
CA GLY A 490 10.19 -4.40 -24.58
C GLY A 490 9.43 -3.47 -23.62
N SER A 491 8.26 -3.86 -23.10
CA SER A 491 7.43 -3.05 -22.18
C SER A 491 7.69 -3.29 -20.69
N ASP A 492 8.91 -3.67 -20.33
CA ASP A 492 9.23 -4.11 -18.98
C ASP A 492 9.36 -2.89 -18.04
N ALA A 493 8.69 -2.95 -16.89
CA ALA A 493 8.87 -1.99 -15.80
C ALA A 493 10.28 -2.13 -15.16
N ALA A 494 10.81 -3.34 -15.15
CA ALA A 494 12.19 -3.65 -14.77
C ALA A 494 12.62 -4.97 -15.40
N CYS A 495 13.92 -5.15 -15.61
CA CYS A 495 14.53 -6.38 -16.11
C CYS A 495 15.92 -6.54 -15.52
N ASN A 496 16.30 -7.76 -15.14
CA ASN A 496 17.63 -8.10 -14.67
C ASN A 496 17.99 -9.54 -15.05
N ASP A 497 19.22 -9.77 -15.53
CA ASP A 497 19.78 -11.10 -15.78
C ASP A 497 20.62 -11.58 -14.58
N ASP A 498 21.67 -10.83 -14.25
CA ASP A 498 22.62 -11.15 -13.21
C ASP A 498 22.60 -10.07 -12.12
N ALA A 499 22.65 -10.53 -10.88
CA ALA A 499 22.72 -9.70 -9.69
C ALA A 499 23.76 -10.22 -8.70
N ARG A 500 24.38 -9.27 -7.99
CA ARG A 500 25.27 -9.52 -6.84
C ARG A 500 26.42 -10.50 -7.14
N SER A 501 26.98 -10.44 -8.35
CA SER A 501 28.04 -11.35 -8.84
C SER A 501 27.64 -12.83 -8.87
N THR A 502 26.34 -13.11 -8.96
CA THR A 502 25.76 -14.42 -9.20
C THR A 502 25.13 -14.46 -10.60
N LEU A 503 24.79 -15.66 -11.08
CA LEU A 503 24.02 -15.84 -12.32
C LEU A 503 22.51 -15.84 -12.05
N ARG A 504 22.07 -15.09 -11.04
CA ARG A 504 20.68 -15.03 -10.55
C ARG A 504 20.24 -13.59 -10.57
N SER A 505 18.95 -13.39 -10.72
CA SER A 505 18.38 -12.08 -11.00
C SER A 505 17.76 -11.46 -9.75
N GLU A 506 17.76 -10.13 -9.72
CA GLU A 506 17.17 -9.31 -8.66
C GLU A 506 16.52 -8.07 -9.28
N ILE A 507 15.32 -7.72 -8.82
CA ILE A 507 14.61 -6.50 -9.19
C ILE A 507 14.09 -5.83 -7.92
N GLU A 508 14.26 -4.51 -7.88
CA GLU A 508 13.69 -3.62 -6.89
C GLU A 508 12.87 -2.56 -7.64
N LEU A 509 11.61 -2.40 -7.26
CA LEU A 509 10.65 -1.49 -7.87
C LEU A 509 10.04 -0.64 -6.76
N LEU A 510 10.53 0.58 -6.63
CA LEU A 510 10.07 1.53 -5.62
C LEU A 510 8.80 2.25 -6.07
N ASP A 511 7.95 2.61 -5.10
CA ASP A 511 6.72 3.37 -5.29
C ASP A 511 5.82 2.80 -6.40
N GLN A 512 5.74 1.48 -6.51
CA GLN A 512 5.00 0.86 -7.60
C GLN A 512 3.50 1.11 -7.40
N PRO A 513 2.79 1.76 -8.35
CA PRO A 513 1.39 2.14 -8.15
C PRO A 513 0.47 0.92 -8.02
N ALA A 514 -0.69 1.10 -7.38
CA ALA A 514 -1.76 0.10 -7.36
C ALA A 514 -2.08 -0.42 -8.77
N GLY A 515 -2.20 -1.74 -8.92
CA GLY A 515 -2.42 -2.39 -10.20
C GLY A 515 -2.04 -3.86 -10.23
N THR A 516 -2.32 -4.52 -11.34
CA THR A 516 -1.89 -5.90 -11.59
C THR A 516 -0.63 -5.90 -12.45
N TYR A 517 0.34 -6.72 -12.04
CA TYR A 517 1.65 -6.84 -12.67
C TYR A 517 2.00 -8.33 -12.86
N PHE A 518 2.92 -8.58 -13.78
CA PHE A 518 3.34 -9.92 -14.18
C PHE A 518 4.85 -10.03 -14.10
N ILE A 519 5.35 -11.07 -13.44
CA ILE A 519 6.77 -11.39 -13.36
C ILE A 519 7.01 -12.53 -14.35
N TYR A 520 8.01 -12.38 -15.20
CA TYR A 520 8.45 -13.43 -16.10
C TYR A 520 9.81 -13.90 -15.60
N LEU A 521 9.86 -15.10 -15.05
CA LEU A 521 11.10 -15.78 -14.74
C LEU A 521 11.48 -16.61 -15.96
N ASP A 522 12.59 -16.21 -16.55
CA ASP A 522 13.09 -16.73 -17.81
C ASP A 522 14.45 -17.39 -17.58
N ALA A 523 14.81 -18.32 -18.45
CA ALA A 523 16.14 -18.87 -18.54
C ALA A 523 16.98 -18.01 -19.47
N TYR A 524 18.18 -17.60 -19.06
CA TYR A 524 18.99 -16.71 -19.91
C TYR A 524 19.27 -17.28 -21.32
N SER A 525 19.28 -18.62 -21.47
CA SER A 525 19.47 -19.30 -22.76
C SER A 525 18.59 -20.54 -22.89
N SER A 526 18.43 -21.02 -24.14
CA SER A 526 17.73 -22.28 -24.46
C SER A 526 18.27 -23.54 -23.79
N TYR A 527 19.48 -23.51 -23.24
CA TYR A 527 20.10 -24.63 -22.53
C TYR A 527 20.00 -24.50 -21.01
N ALA A 528 19.68 -23.32 -20.48
CA ALA A 528 19.50 -23.10 -19.06
C ALA A 528 18.14 -23.69 -18.65
N THR A 529 18.17 -24.61 -17.68
CA THR A 529 16.98 -25.29 -17.18
C THR A 529 17.25 -25.82 -15.79
N GLY A 530 16.20 -26.04 -15.01
CA GLY A 530 16.28 -26.63 -13.69
C GLY A 530 15.20 -26.08 -12.78
N ASP A 531 15.49 -26.10 -11.49
CA ASP A 531 14.57 -25.68 -10.45
C ASP A 531 14.78 -24.20 -10.16
N TYR A 532 13.67 -23.45 -10.13
CA TYR A 532 13.67 -22.05 -9.76
C TYR A 532 13.23 -21.89 -8.31
N VAL A 533 13.80 -20.87 -7.67
CA VAL A 533 13.30 -20.25 -6.45
C VAL A 533 13.07 -18.78 -6.81
N LEU A 534 11.88 -18.27 -6.52
CA LEU A 534 11.50 -16.87 -6.70
C LEU A 534 11.00 -16.36 -5.36
N ASP A 535 11.71 -15.40 -4.78
CA ASP A 535 11.24 -14.66 -3.62
C ASP A 535 10.59 -13.36 -4.10
N VAL A 536 9.42 -13.03 -3.57
CA VAL A 536 8.68 -11.79 -3.88
C VAL A 536 8.19 -11.19 -2.58
N TYR A 537 8.55 -9.94 -2.30
CA TYR A 537 8.15 -9.25 -1.08
C TYR A 537 7.57 -7.88 -1.42
N PHE A 538 6.62 -7.46 -0.59
CA PHE A 538 5.86 -6.23 -0.73
C PHE A 538 5.97 -5.45 0.58
N SER A 539 6.21 -4.15 0.50
CA SER A 539 6.21 -3.25 1.65
C SER A 539 5.52 -1.93 1.31
N ALA A 540 4.97 -1.26 2.32
CA ALA A 540 4.52 0.10 2.13
C ALA A 540 5.71 0.98 1.68
N PRO A 541 5.48 1.99 0.80
CA PRO A 541 6.54 2.87 0.34
C PRO A 541 7.25 3.53 1.51
N SER A 542 8.53 3.20 1.68
CA SER A 542 9.34 3.72 2.77
C SER A 542 10.41 4.66 2.21
N SER A 543 10.78 5.69 2.97
CA SER A 543 11.93 6.52 2.59
C SER A 543 13.27 5.90 3.04
N LEU A 544 13.28 4.71 3.63
CA LEU A 544 14.46 4.09 4.23
C LEU A 544 14.54 2.58 3.95
N GLY A 545 15.46 2.21 3.07
CA GLY A 545 15.85 0.81 2.90
C GLY A 545 16.28 0.16 4.21
N GLY A 546 15.81 -1.06 4.42
CA GLY A 546 16.04 -1.92 5.57
C GLY A 546 14.86 -2.05 6.51
N ASP A 547 13.73 -1.37 6.26
CA ASP A 547 12.55 -1.44 7.12
C ASP A 547 11.83 -2.81 7.03
N ALA A 548 11.73 -3.35 5.82
CA ALA A 548 10.98 -4.59 5.57
C ALA A 548 11.67 -5.47 4.53
N CYS A 549 11.15 -6.70 4.37
CA CYS A 549 11.58 -7.61 3.30
C CYS A 549 11.38 -7.08 1.88
N GLY A 550 10.50 -6.08 1.69
CA GLY A 550 10.26 -5.41 0.42
C GLY A 550 11.34 -4.40 0.03
N GLU A 551 12.20 -4.01 0.97
CA GLU A 551 13.34 -3.11 0.73
C GLU A 551 14.54 -3.48 1.63
N PRO A 552 15.05 -4.71 1.63
CA PRO A 552 16.09 -5.10 2.58
C PRO A 552 17.41 -4.36 2.28
N ALA A 553 18.09 -3.87 3.31
CA ALA A 553 19.38 -3.22 3.13
C ALA A 553 20.45 -4.24 2.70
N TRP A 554 21.26 -3.89 1.70
CA TRP A 554 22.28 -4.82 1.22
C TRP A 554 23.54 -4.84 2.10
N LEU A 555 23.92 -6.03 2.56
CA LEU A 555 25.17 -6.27 3.28
C LEU A 555 26.14 -7.11 2.43
N ASP A 556 27.20 -6.47 1.91
CA ASP A 556 28.26 -7.20 1.21
C ASP A 556 29.18 -7.93 2.20
N VAL A 557 28.76 -9.11 2.65
CA VAL A 557 29.51 -9.95 3.60
C VAL A 557 30.85 -10.47 3.06
N ALA A 558 31.17 -10.25 1.78
CA ALA A 558 32.48 -10.60 1.24
C ALA A 558 33.57 -9.57 1.60
N THR A 559 33.18 -8.33 1.93
CA THR A 559 34.11 -7.23 2.20
C THR A 559 33.79 -6.45 3.49
N ALA A 560 32.55 -6.50 3.95
CA ALA A 560 32.12 -5.76 5.14
C ALA A 560 32.75 -6.35 6.40
N THR A 561 33.39 -5.49 7.20
CA THR A 561 33.79 -5.82 8.58
C THR A 561 32.79 -5.32 9.62
N SER A 562 31.93 -4.37 9.23
CA SER A 562 30.78 -3.94 10.02
C SER A 562 29.73 -3.24 9.15
N ALA A 563 28.49 -3.19 9.65
CA ALA A 563 27.40 -2.35 9.17
C ALA A 563 26.80 -1.59 10.36
N GLY A 564 26.16 -0.45 10.11
CA GLY A 564 25.58 0.34 11.19
C GLY A 564 24.45 1.22 10.71
N GLY A 565 23.64 1.66 11.66
CA GLY A 565 22.44 2.43 11.41
C GLY A 565 21.82 2.88 12.73
N ASN A 566 20.54 3.24 12.69
CA ASN A 566 19.78 3.57 13.88
C ASN A 566 18.35 3.05 13.74
N THR A 567 17.92 2.19 14.67
CA THR A 567 16.55 1.65 14.72
C THR A 567 15.56 2.56 15.46
N CYS A 568 16.01 3.52 16.30
CA CYS A 568 15.14 4.55 16.93
C CYS A 568 15.27 5.95 16.27
N PRO A 569 14.67 6.24 15.11
CA PRO A 569 14.41 7.65 14.81
C PRO A 569 12.92 8.05 15.06
N TRP A 570 12.60 9.34 15.17
CA TRP A 570 11.33 9.81 15.78
C TRP A 570 10.11 9.82 14.83
N TYR A 571 10.24 9.22 13.63
CA TYR A 571 9.27 9.30 12.53
C TYR A 571 8.85 7.91 11.97
N TRP A 572 9.36 6.81 12.50
CA TRP A 572 9.18 5.45 11.96
C TRP A 572 8.09 4.74 12.73
N ILE A 573 6.89 4.77 12.19
CA ILE A 573 5.72 4.10 12.77
C ILE A 573 5.59 2.65 12.28
N ASP A 574 6.29 2.29 11.19
CA ASP A 574 6.11 1.02 10.48
C ASP A 574 7.15 -0.08 10.78
N ALA A 575 8.30 0.23 11.41
CA ALA A 575 9.30 -0.78 11.80
C ALA A 575 8.90 -1.66 13.00
N ARG A 576 7.60 -1.86 13.25
CA ARG A 576 7.04 -2.62 14.41
C ARG A 576 6.16 -3.78 13.99
N ASP A 577 6.21 -4.18 12.73
CA ASP A 577 5.25 -5.10 12.14
C ASP A 577 5.65 -6.58 12.27
N ASP A 578 6.93 -6.88 12.51
CA ASP A 578 7.43 -8.25 12.60
C ASP A 578 8.06 -8.57 13.97
N ALA A 579 7.55 -9.62 14.63
CA ALA A 579 7.91 -9.96 16.02
C ALA A 579 8.91 -11.12 16.08
N VAL A 580 10.19 -10.84 16.34
CA VAL A 580 11.22 -11.90 16.37
C VAL A 580 11.02 -12.88 17.54
N ALA A 581 10.70 -14.14 17.25
CA ALA A 581 10.24 -15.12 18.25
C ALA A 581 11.22 -15.48 19.40
N CYS A 582 12.52 -15.25 19.23
CA CYS A 582 13.55 -15.43 20.26
C CYS A 582 13.59 -14.27 21.26
N GLY A 583 13.04 -13.09 20.93
CA GLY A 583 12.86 -11.94 21.82
C GLY A 583 11.55 -11.95 22.63
N ARG A 584 10.89 -13.11 22.77
CA ARG A 584 9.55 -13.27 23.38
C ARG A 584 8.39 -12.57 22.65
N GLY A 585 8.55 -12.19 21.38
CA GLY A 585 7.47 -11.70 20.52
C GLY A 585 7.01 -10.27 20.83
N THR A 586 7.92 -9.39 21.24
CA THR A 586 7.66 -7.94 21.33
C THR A 586 7.99 -7.28 19.99
N ALA A 587 7.15 -6.33 19.56
CA ALA A 587 7.35 -5.50 18.37
C ALA A 587 8.41 -4.40 18.63
N GLY A 588 9.68 -4.81 18.74
CA GLY A 588 10.82 -3.89 18.73
C GLY A 588 10.88 -3.12 17.40
N LEU A 589 11.75 -2.10 17.32
CA LEU A 589 12.05 -1.48 16.02
C LEU A 589 13.12 -2.32 15.32
N ASP A 590 12.81 -2.79 14.12
CA ASP A 590 13.64 -3.73 13.38
C ASP A 590 14.39 -3.09 12.19
N PHE A 591 15.32 -3.88 11.66
CA PHE A 591 16.08 -3.55 10.46
C PHE A 591 16.55 -4.83 9.78
N VAL A 592 16.27 -4.96 8.48
CA VAL A 592 16.52 -6.16 7.69
C VAL A 592 17.69 -5.93 6.74
N TYR A 593 18.70 -6.78 6.86
CA TYR A 593 19.77 -6.90 5.87
C TYR A 593 19.57 -8.14 4.99
N ALA A 594 19.83 -8.03 3.69
CA ALA A 594 20.00 -9.15 2.78
C ALA A 594 21.47 -9.32 2.40
N PHE A 595 21.93 -10.57 2.25
CA PHE A 595 23.28 -10.87 1.77
C PHE A 595 23.40 -12.22 1.04
N VAL A 596 24.37 -12.30 0.13
CA VAL A 596 24.72 -13.53 -0.62
C VAL A 596 25.95 -14.19 0.02
N VAL A 597 25.82 -15.48 0.31
CA VAL A 597 26.93 -16.38 0.57
C VAL A 597 27.29 -17.06 -0.76
N ALA A 598 28.41 -16.67 -1.37
CA ALA A 598 28.86 -17.25 -2.65
C ALA A 598 29.48 -18.64 -2.48
N THR A 599 30.20 -18.85 -1.37
CA THR A 599 30.88 -20.10 -1.03
C THR A 599 30.58 -20.48 0.41
N ALA A 600 30.42 -21.77 0.68
CA ALA A 600 30.16 -22.23 2.04
C ALA A 600 31.25 -21.74 3.01
N GLY A 601 30.84 -21.21 4.16
CA GLY A 601 31.77 -20.59 5.11
C GLY A 601 31.13 -20.30 6.47
N THR A 602 31.97 -20.06 7.47
CA THR A 602 31.50 -19.64 8.80
C THR A 602 31.43 -18.12 8.87
N TYR A 603 30.25 -17.62 9.23
CA TYR A 603 29.99 -16.21 9.41
C TYR A 603 29.62 -15.94 10.86
N THR A 604 30.12 -14.84 11.41
CA THR A 604 29.72 -14.31 12.70
C THR A 604 29.14 -12.92 12.49
N PHE A 605 27.97 -12.70 13.07
CA PHE A 605 27.33 -11.40 13.16
C PHE A 605 27.10 -11.12 14.64
N ASP A 606 27.54 -9.96 15.11
CA ASP A 606 27.32 -9.58 16.50
C ASP A 606 27.10 -8.09 16.61
N THR A 607 26.32 -7.69 17.60
CA THR A 607 26.18 -6.29 18.02
C THR A 607 27.00 -6.02 19.28
N CYS A 608 28.05 -6.80 19.51
CA CYS A 608 28.84 -6.74 20.73
C CYS A 608 29.78 -5.54 20.72
N GLY A 609 29.53 -4.58 21.60
CA GLY A 609 30.29 -3.34 21.65
C GLY A 609 29.90 -2.37 20.53
N GLY A 610 30.68 -1.31 20.36
CA GLY A 610 30.30 -0.19 19.47
C GLY A 610 29.20 0.67 20.10
N ASP A 611 28.35 1.24 19.25
CA ASP A 611 27.28 2.16 19.67
C ASP A 611 25.98 1.44 20.09
N THR A 612 25.90 0.11 19.90
CA THR A 612 24.75 -0.71 20.31
C THR A 612 24.72 -0.85 21.84
N THR A 613 23.99 0.04 22.49
CA THR A 613 23.89 0.11 23.97
C THR A 613 22.56 -0.38 24.52
N TRP A 614 21.70 -0.91 23.64
CA TRP A 614 20.34 -1.38 23.93
C TRP A 614 20.24 -2.90 23.77
N ASP A 615 19.09 -3.43 24.17
CA ASP A 615 18.79 -4.87 24.21
C ASP A 615 18.44 -5.39 22.82
N SER A 616 19.44 -5.95 22.11
CA SER A 616 19.31 -6.31 20.70
C SER A 616 19.05 -7.80 20.50
N VAL A 617 18.32 -8.14 19.45
CA VAL A 617 18.05 -9.49 18.99
C VAL A 617 18.55 -9.60 17.56
N LEU A 618 19.28 -10.67 17.25
CA LEU A 618 19.68 -11.01 15.88
C LEU A 618 19.01 -12.32 15.44
N ASP A 619 18.26 -12.27 14.35
CA ASP A 619 17.62 -13.45 13.74
C ASP A 619 18.07 -13.64 12.29
N LEU A 620 18.66 -14.81 12.02
CA LEU A 620 19.18 -15.16 10.71
C LEU A 620 18.23 -16.12 10.00
N ARG A 621 17.72 -15.71 8.84
CA ARG A 621 16.68 -16.45 8.09
C ARG A 621 17.10 -16.78 6.66
N ARG A 622 16.52 -17.85 6.13
CA ARG A 622 16.63 -18.26 4.71
C ARG A 622 15.52 -17.70 3.83
N VAL A 623 14.38 -17.34 4.44
CA VAL A 623 13.22 -16.69 3.82
C VAL A 623 12.93 -15.50 4.70
N CYS A 624 12.80 -14.32 4.11
CA CYS A 624 12.80 -13.09 4.89
C CYS A 624 11.60 -13.00 5.84
N ASN A 625 10.39 -13.22 5.30
CA ASN A 625 9.11 -13.07 5.99
C ASN A 625 8.57 -14.39 6.61
N ASP A 626 9.42 -15.40 6.83
CA ASP A 626 9.03 -16.65 7.47
C ASP A 626 9.91 -16.94 8.68
N GLU A 627 9.31 -16.80 9.87
CA GLU A 627 9.97 -17.05 11.16
C GLU A 627 9.93 -18.51 11.62
N SER A 628 9.33 -19.40 10.81
CA SER A 628 9.20 -20.80 11.18
C SER A 628 10.57 -21.43 11.41
N THR A 629 10.59 -22.46 12.26
CA THR A 629 11.83 -23.22 12.52
C THR A 629 12.39 -23.93 11.27
N SER A 630 11.64 -23.94 10.16
CA SER A 630 12.08 -24.46 8.86
C SER A 630 12.95 -23.49 8.06
N THR A 631 12.75 -22.18 8.25
CA THR A 631 13.41 -21.12 7.48
C THR A 631 14.40 -20.33 8.33
N ARG A 632 14.16 -20.22 9.63
CA ARG A 632 15.13 -19.68 10.58
C ARG A 632 16.36 -20.56 10.67
N VAL A 633 17.53 -19.96 10.46
CA VAL A 633 18.84 -20.60 10.65
C VAL A 633 19.18 -20.64 12.12
N THR A 634 19.22 -19.47 12.75
CA THR A 634 19.60 -19.31 14.15
C THR A 634 19.11 -17.96 14.65
N CYS A 635 19.01 -17.81 15.95
CA CYS A 635 18.76 -16.52 16.57
C CYS A 635 19.46 -16.42 17.93
N ASN A 636 19.81 -15.21 18.32
CA ASN A 636 20.29 -14.88 19.65
C ASN A 636 19.67 -13.55 20.13
N ASP A 637 19.46 -13.42 21.44
CA ASP A 637 19.05 -12.22 22.17
C ASP A 637 20.21 -11.73 23.08
N ASP A 638 20.75 -12.63 23.90
CA ASP A 638 21.81 -12.30 24.85
C ASP A 638 23.06 -13.15 24.59
N SER A 639 24.19 -12.50 24.32
CA SER A 639 25.51 -13.18 24.25
C SER A 639 26.62 -12.42 24.97
N CYS A 640 26.68 -11.09 24.81
CA CYS A 640 27.76 -10.25 25.33
C CYS A 640 27.26 -9.15 26.29
N GLY A 641 26.23 -9.47 27.08
CA GLY A 641 25.47 -8.52 27.87
C GLY A 641 24.02 -8.64 27.45
N THR A 642 23.39 -7.52 27.10
CA THR A 642 22.08 -7.45 26.45
C THR A 642 22.23 -7.35 24.92
N GLN A 643 23.40 -7.69 24.38
CA GLN A 643 23.66 -7.61 22.95
C GLN A 643 23.81 -9.02 22.38
N SER A 644 23.37 -9.13 21.13
CA SER A 644 23.30 -10.37 20.39
C SER A 644 24.57 -10.74 19.63
N SER A 645 24.81 -12.04 19.48
CA SER A 645 25.84 -12.61 18.62
C SER A 645 25.42 -13.99 18.10
N LEU A 646 25.58 -14.20 16.80
CA LEU A 646 25.33 -15.48 16.14
C LEU A 646 26.54 -15.88 15.29
N THR A 647 26.82 -17.18 15.23
CA THR A 647 27.92 -17.74 14.43
C THR A 647 27.45 -19.04 13.77
N GLU A 648 27.45 -19.08 12.45
CA GLU A 648 26.91 -20.20 11.69
C GLU A 648 27.75 -20.53 10.45
N THR A 649 27.82 -21.81 10.11
CA THR A 649 28.37 -22.26 8.83
C THR A 649 27.26 -22.26 7.78
N LEU A 650 27.29 -21.26 6.90
CA LEU A 650 26.29 -21.04 5.87
C LEU A 650 26.70 -21.73 4.57
N ALA A 651 25.75 -22.41 3.93
CA ALA A 651 25.90 -22.91 2.57
C ALA A 651 25.67 -21.77 1.57
N PRO A 652 26.11 -21.92 0.29
CA PRO A 652 25.84 -20.91 -0.73
C PRO A 652 24.35 -20.62 -0.86
N GLY A 653 24.01 -19.34 -0.99
CA GLY A 653 22.63 -18.88 -1.06
C GLY A 653 22.43 -17.49 -0.46
N VAL A 654 21.18 -17.03 -0.46
CA VAL A 654 20.79 -15.76 0.17
C VAL A 654 20.20 -15.97 1.55
N TYR A 655 20.55 -15.04 2.43
CA TYR A 655 20.12 -14.99 3.80
C TYR A 655 19.71 -13.57 4.17
N TYR A 656 18.84 -13.49 5.17
CA TYR A 656 18.33 -12.25 5.72
C TYR A 656 18.71 -12.18 7.20
N LEU A 657 19.39 -11.11 7.59
CA LEU A 657 19.75 -10.84 8.98
C LEU A 657 18.82 -9.74 9.50
N TRP A 658 17.96 -10.13 10.42
CA TRP A 658 17.11 -9.22 11.16
C TRP A 658 17.85 -8.74 12.40
N LEU A 659 17.91 -7.44 12.57
CA LEU A 659 18.26 -6.78 13.81
C LEU A 659 16.99 -6.22 14.41
N ASP A 660 16.64 -6.64 15.62
CA ASP A 660 15.42 -6.20 16.32
C ASP A 660 15.73 -5.82 17.77
N GLY A 661 14.82 -5.09 18.41
CA GLY A 661 14.77 -4.81 19.83
C GLY A 661 14.12 -5.92 20.64
N TYR A 662 14.73 -6.33 21.74
CA TYR A 662 14.11 -7.26 22.70
C TYR A 662 12.83 -6.71 23.36
N SER A 663 12.56 -5.40 23.24
CA SER A 663 11.32 -4.78 23.70
C SER A 663 10.94 -3.62 22.79
N GLU A 664 9.69 -3.17 22.87
CA GLU A 664 9.19 -2.01 22.12
C GLU A 664 10.02 -0.71 22.30
N SER A 665 10.77 -0.61 23.41
CA SER A 665 11.63 0.52 23.74
C SER A 665 13.13 0.27 23.49
N ALA A 666 13.51 -0.95 23.11
CA ALA A 666 14.88 -1.32 22.85
C ALA A 666 15.21 -1.03 21.39
N CYS A 667 15.75 0.14 21.13
CA CYS A 667 16.23 0.52 19.81
C CYS A 667 17.35 1.56 19.96
N GLY A 668 17.97 1.96 18.86
CA GLY A 668 18.91 3.07 18.84
C GLY A 668 19.99 2.91 17.77
N ALA A 669 21.03 3.73 17.87
CA ALA A 669 22.23 3.54 17.06
C ALA A 669 22.78 2.12 17.28
N TYR A 670 23.22 1.48 16.20
CA TYR A 670 23.78 0.14 16.25
C TYR A 670 25.00 -0.01 15.34
N THR A 671 25.78 -1.03 15.66
CA THR A 671 26.81 -1.59 14.79
C THR A 671 26.67 -3.10 14.81
N ILE A 672 26.55 -3.70 13.63
CA ILE A 672 26.69 -5.13 13.39
C ILE A 672 28.13 -5.37 12.96
N ASN A 673 28.93 -6.01 13.79
CA ASN A 673 30.24 -6.52 13.42
C ASN A 673 30.07 -7.78 12.57
N VAL A 674 30.83 -7.86 11.48
CA VAL A 674 30.77 -8.98 10.54
C VAL A 674 32.14 -9.64 10.49
N ALA A 675 32.21 -10.91 10.85
CA ALA A 675 33.36 -11.76 10.57
C ALA A 675 32.97 -12.80 9.52
N HIS A 676 33.76 -12.87 8.46
CA HIS A 676 33.58 -13.79 7.35
C HIS A 676 34.84 -14.68 7.18
N PRO A 677 34.75 -15.77 6.40
CA PRO A 677 35.84 -16.73 6.23
C PRO A 677 37.17 -16.16 5.69
#